data_AF-A0A8J8ARW5-F1
#
_entry.id   AF-A0A8J8ARW5-F1
#
_cell.length_a   1.000
_cell.length_b   1.000
_cell.length_c   1.000
_cell.angle_alpha   90.00
_cell.angle_beta   90.00
_cell.angle_gamma   90.00
#
_symmetry.space_group_name_H-M   'P 1'
#
loop_
_entity.id
_entity.type
_entity.pdbx_description
1 polymer ?
#
loop_
_entity_poly.entity_id
_entity_poly.type
_entity_poly.pdbx_seq_one_letter_code
_entity_poly.pdbx_strand_id
1 'polypeptide(L)'
;MRLSLATFLLLGIGCAVPAMAAPELANARYALALAPDGALQVTPRGAAPLVFQPEFTVLITRTDPKLAMRPSGAKEISYNVATWEVTGAPAQAELKAVKRSNAQGGDGFDDRILDGSTKSRTANLFASAPAVTLRAQAWEQTAAGIRYTFADHADFALTATVTLPAAEPAEPVLTFTLTPKSAAFFSVGFTGAPVTALADAAEIWQPFLWQEKRFPVQSFLTAAFQCPVPATFVRRDGTVSGVVVDVDEFPFNPLPVLENSRFGVALRTADGAARPMVFAPVLGGAGSRRAAGEAFSLKLRLYAAPAADITTAYEDVARRLYGFHDYRSNAISSLNQTLDRMIDYGMSRYSWFIDDLKGCAYSTDVPGAVKNVSALNPLNLALVADDERIFQQRAYPIVEYLLSREKFLFSLDPEQKIQSPSRALKGPASPISELTTLYGITDGATPVFRLLAERLLTKTRTLNLDDVSPGDTWPNNLQLYRSTGEPGYLAKARAGADDYIATRLVPGAQTFDQGAFFWTAFAPKWIDLFELFEATQDRRYLEAARLGARRFAMFTWAAPRIPDENVTVNPGGNAPVYWYLKSKGHKPMHAPEESVPAWRLSEIGLTPESSGTMSGHRAIFMANHAPWMLRIAALTGDTFLHDVARSAVIGRYRNFPGYHINTARTTIYEQADYPLRPHDELSVNSFHYNHIWPHMSILLDYLVTDAFARSKGEIDFPSRFIEGYAYLQSKFYGDRPGKFHGFTDATLWMPQRLLQVGDVELNYLTARGEGRFYIALTNQSRTAVTTEVAFNPDVLPAAGQGTYRVKLIADGQPAGETTLTGGKFNVTVAPMGLTAVVIEGLTVAPKFQHKLLATAPAQAWKQDYAELPWGNARAMILNFGPAAKTAYVYLQADDAKFKEVTLHYSIGGRKAEVTDAAYPFEFTVPLPADATSFRFQLTGLTVDGRRPGSAYVTLEK
;
A
#
# COMPACT_ATOMS: atom_id res chain seq x y z
N MET A 1 -39.05 47.02 -87.83
CA MET A 1 -38.37 46.57 -89.07
C MET A 1 -36.92 46.26 -88.72
N ARG A 2 -36.51 45.00 -88.89
CA ARG A 2 -35.14 44.44 -89.03
C ARG A 2 -34.03 44.69 -87.97
N LEU A 3 -33.62 43.56 -87.36
CA LEU A 3 -32.27 43.06 -87.01
C LEU A 3 -31.05 44.00 -87.06
N SER A 4 -30.16 43.93 -86.05
CA SER A 4 -28.96 43.06 -86.07
C SER A 4 -28.08 43.19 -84.81
N LEU A 5 -27.48 42.06 -84.44
CA LEU A 5 -26.48 41.74 -83.42
C LEU A 5 -25.18 42.57 -83.48
N ALA A 6 -24.59 42.89 -82.32
CA ALA A 6 -23.13 42.90 -82.12
C ALA A 6 -22.76 42.77 -80.62
N THR A 7 -21.87 41.81 -80.36
CA THR A 7 -21.29 41.32 -79.11
C THR A 7 -20.44 42.37 -78.37
N PHE A 8 -20.60 42.50 -77.04
CA PHE A 8 -19.64 43.19 -76.17
C PHE A 8 -19.09 42.23 -75.10
N LEU A 9 -17.77 42.07 -75.11
CA LEU A 9 -16.95 41.41 -74.10
C LEU A 9 -17.01 42.25 -72.80
N LEU A 10 -17.47 41.67 -71.69
CA LEU A 10 -17.32 42.25 -70.35
C LEU A 10 -16.25 41.48 -69.58
N LEU A 11 -15.12 42.13 -69.31
CA LEU A 11 -14.14 41.71 -68.31
C LEU A 11 -14.82 41.69 -66.94
N GLY A 12 -15.07 40.49 -66.41
CA GLY A 12 -15.40 40.30 -65.00
C GLY A 12 -14.13 40.38 -64.16
N ILE A 13 -13.95 41.49 -63.45
CA ILE A 13 -12.99 41.59 -62.35
C ILE A 13 -13.48 40.65 -61.25
N GLY A 14 -12.86 39.48 -61.15
CA GLY A 14 -13.08 38.57 -60.03
C GLY A 14 -12.53 39.20 -58.75
N CYS A 15 -13.41 39.73 -57.91
CA CYS A 15 -13.10 39.95 -56.50
C CYS A 15 -12.77 38.59 -55.88
N ALA A 16 -11.48 38.31 -55.72
CA ALA A 16 -11.03 37.23 -54.86
C ALA A 16 -11.47 37.56 -53.43
N VAL A 17 -12.52 36.89 -52.97
CA VAL A 17 -12.85 36.85 -51.55
C VAL A 17 -11.63 36.24 -50.85
N PRO A 18 -10.99 36.91 -49.88
CA PRO A 18 -9.91 36.29 -49.13
C PRO A 18 -10.49 35.07 -48.43
N ALA A 19 -9.91 33.89 -48.69
CA ALA A 19 -10.23 32.70 -47.92
C ALA A 19 -10.00 33.05 -46.45
N MET A 20 -11.07 33.12 -45.66
CA MET A 20 -10.95 33.28 -44.21
C MET A 20 -10.06 32.14 -43.71
N ALA A 21 -8.89 32.48 -43.16
CA ALA A 21 -8.02 31.51 -42.54
C ALA A 21 -8.83 30.77 -41.46
N ALA A 22 -8.74 29.44 -41.44
CA ALA A 22 -9.41 28.63 -40.43
C ALA A 22 -9.01 29.14 -39.03
N PRO A 23 -9.96 29.27 -38.09
CA PRO A 23 -9.67 29.83 -36.77
C PRO A 23 -8.62 28.98 -36.04
N GLU A 24 -7.60 29.62 -35.47
CA GLU A 24 -6.57 28.92 -34.70
C GLU A 24 -7.18 28.32 -33.43
N LEU A 25 -7.09 26.99 -33.29
CA LEU A 25 -7.54 26.27 -32.10
C LEU A 25 -6.36 26.09 -31.16
N ALA A 26 -6.09 27.09 -30.33
CA ALA A 26 -5.01 27.06 -29.35
C ALA A 26 -5.45 27.54 -27.97
N ASN A 27 -4.82 26.99 -26.94
CA ASN A 27 -4.89 27.47 -25.56
C ASN A 27 -3.48 27.53 -24.95
N ALA A 28 -3.40 27.73 -23.63
CA ALA A 28 -2.14 27.86 -22.92
C ALA A 28 -1.24 26.60 -22.98
N ARG A 29 -1.79 25.41 -23.26
CA ARG A 29 -1.05 24.13 -23.29
C ARG A 29 -0.93 23.50 -24.66
N TYR A 30 -1.92 23.71 -25.54
CA TYR A 30 -2.01 23.02 -26.81
C TYR A 30 -2.29 23.97 -27.96
N ALA A 31 -1.74 23.67 -29.12
CA ALA A 31 -2.19 24.17 -30.40
C ALA A 31 -2.63 22.99 -31.28
N LEU A 32 -3.77 23.14 -31.94
CA LEU A 32 -4.34 22.14 -32.83
C LEU A 32 -4.29 22.60 -34.27
N ALA A 33 -3.85 21.71 -35.13
CA ALA A 33 -3.90 21.88 -36.57
C ALA A 33 -4.44 20.61 -37.24
N LEU A 34 -5.05 20.77 -38.40
CA LEU A 34 -5.47 19.66 -39.24
C LEU A 34 -4.46 19.44 -40.37
N ALA A 35 -4.01 18.20 -40.51
CA ALA A 35 -3.26 17.77 -41.68
C ALA A 35 -4.19 17.63 -42.90
N PRO A 36 -3.65 17.61 -44.14
CA PRO A 36 -4.45 17.49 -45.36
C PRO A 36 -5.31 16.21 -45.45
N ASP A 37 -4.92 15.17 -44.72
CA ASP A 37 -5.63 13.89 -44.62
C ASP A 37 -6.65 13.85 -43.47
N GLY A 38 -6.85 14.97 -42.76
CA GLY A 38 -7.79 15.11 -41.64
C GLY A 38 -7.23 14.69 -40.30
N ALA A 39 -5.96 14.25 -40.24
CA ALA A 39 -5.31 13.91 -38.99
C ALA A 39 -5.16 15.16 -38.10
N LEU A 40 -5.41 14.98 -36.81
CA LEU A 40 -5.29 16.04 -35.81
C LEU A 40 -3.84 16.11 -35.32
N GLN A 41 -3.16 17.21 -35.60
CA GLN A 41 -1.88 17.53 -34.99
C GLN A 41 -2.12 18.22 -33.65
N VAL A 42 -1.79 17.52 -32.56
CA VAL A 42 -1.84 18.04 -31.19
C VAL A 42 -0.42 18.46 -30.80
N THR A 43 -0.19 19.77 -30.70
CA THR A 43 1.11 20.34 -30.35
C THR A 43 1.10 20.78 -28.89
N PRO A 44 1.64 20.00 -27.94
CA PRO A 44 1.90 20.49 -26.59
C PRO A 44 2.94 21.63 -26.64
N ARG A 45 2.74 22.68 -25.85
CA ARG A 45 3.74 23.77 -25.73
C ARG A 45 5.06 23.18 -25.23
N GLY A 46 6.15 23.42 -25.96
CA GLY A 46 7.50 22.96 -25.60
C GLY A 46 7.87 21.55 -26.07
N ALA A 47 7.03 20.89 -26.87
CA ALA A 47 7.35 19.59 -27.47
C ALA A 47 6.86 19.49 -28.92
N ALA A 48 7.30 18.45 -29.61
CA ALA A 48 6.94 18.21 -31.01
C ALA A 48 5.45 17.85 -31.15
N PRO A 49 4.82 18.17 -32.30
CA PRO A 49 3.44 17.79 -32.57
C PRO A 49 3.28 16.27 -32.59
N LEU A 50 2.21 15.78 -31.98
CA LEU A 50 1.77 14.40 -32.07
C LEU A 50 0.55 14.30 -32.98
N VAL A 51 0.50 13.25 -33.80
CA VAL A 51 -0.59 13.04 -34.75
C VAL A 51 -1.61 12.06 -34.18
N PHE A 52 -2.83 12.53 -33.98
CA PHE A 52 -4.00 11.72 -33.63
C PHE A 52 -4.88 11.56 -34.86
N GLN A 53 -5.10 10.32 -35.28
CA GLN A 53 -5.97 9.99 -36.39
C GLN A 53 -7.43 10.04 -35.93
N PRO A 54 -8.38 10.58 -36.73
CA PRO A 54 -9.81 10.46 -36.44
C PRO A 54 -10.28 9.04 -36.80
N GLU A 55 -9.77 8.05 -36.05
CA GLU A 55 -9.94 6.62 -36.29
C GLU A 55 -10.57 5.95 -35.07
N PHE A 56 -11.62 5.16 -35.34
CA PHE A 56 -12.37 4.42 -34.33
C PHE A 56 -12.53 2.97 -34.76
N THR A 57 -12.62 2.08 -33.78
CA THR A 57 -12.97 0.68 -33.98
C THR A 57 -14.26 0.37 -33.23
N VAL A 58 -15.31 -0.05 -33.93
CA VAL A 58 -16.59 -0.44 -33.33
C VAL A 58 -16.69 -1.96 -33.27
N LEU A 59 -16.80 -2.50 -32.07
CA LEU A 59 -17.10 -3.91 -31.82
C LEU A 59 -18.63 -4.08 -31.74
N ILE A 60 -19.20 -5.03 -32.48
CA ILE A 60 -20.65 -5.25 -32.53
C ILE A 60 -20.99 -6.74 -32.49
N THR A 61 -21.95 -7.11 -31.64
CA THR A 61 -22.54 -8.46 -31.61
C THR A 61 -24.03 -8.43 -31.26
N ARG A 62 -24.81 -9.35 -31.83
CA ARG A 62 -26.25 -9.50 -31.53
C ARG A 62 -26.50 -10.40 -30.32
N THR A 63 -25.52 -11.22 -29.95
CA THR A 63 -25.59 -12.11 -28.79
C THR A 63 -24.87 -11.48 -27.60
N ASP A 64 -25.37 -11.72 -26.40
CA ASP A 64 -24.69 -11.27 -25.18
C ASP A 64 -23.30 -11.94 -25.09
N PRO A 65 -22.20 -11.16 -25.11
CA PRO A 65 -20.86 -11.71 -25.04
C PRO A 65 -20.47 -12.13 -23.60
N LYS A 66 -21.40 -12.04 -22.64
CA LYS A 66 -21.27 -12.50 -21.25
C LYS A 66 -19.97 -12.05 -20.59
N LEU A 67 -19.76 -10.74 -20.51
CA LEU A 67 -18.59 -10.12 -19.87
C LEU A 67 -18.34 -10.72 -18.48
N ALA A 68 -17.10 -11.14 -18.21
CA ALA A 68 -16.69 -11.61 -16.88
C ALA A 68 -15.17 -11.47 -16.68
N MET A 69 -14.74 -11.37 -15.43
CA MET A 69 -13.32 -11.43 -15.06
C MET A 69 -12.84 -12.89 -14.99
N ARG A 70 -11.64 -13.17 -15.49
CA ARG A 70 -10.97 -14.48 -15.38
C ARG A 70 -9.47 -14.29 -15.13
N PRO A 71 -8.77 -15.29 -14.58
CA PRO A 71 -7.31 -15.33 -14.59
C PRO A 71 -6.78 -15.14 -16.01
N SER A 72 -5.79 -14.27 -16.18
CA SER A 72 -5.26 -13.90 -17.50
C SER A 72 -4.56 -15.05 -18.24
N GLY A 73 -4.06 -16.05 -17.52
CA GLY A 73 -3.19 -17.08 -18.08
C GLY A 73 -1.83 -16.56 -18.55
N ALA A 74 -1.48 -15.31 -18.21
CA ALA A 74 -0.16 -14.78 -18.43
C ALA A 74 0.87 -15.50 -17.55
N LYS A 75 2.06 -15.74 -18.11
CA LYS A 75 3.13 -16.46 -17.42
C LYS A 75 3.62 -15.64 -16.22
N GLU A 76 3.92 -16.32 -15.10
CA GLU A 76 4.61 -15.74 -13.94
C GLU A 76 3.85 -14.62 -13.21
N ILE A 77 2.55 -14.44 -13.47
CA ILE A 77 1.75 -13.39 -12.87
C ILE A 77 0.36 -13.87 -12.46
N SER A 78 -0.06 -13.55 -11.23
CA SER A 78 -1.46 -13.72 -10.80
C SER A 78 -2.21 -12.42 -11.08
N TYR A 79 -3.03 -12.40 -12.13
CA TYR A 79 -3.79 -11.22 -12.52
C TYR A 79 -5.09 -11.59 -13.22
N ASN A 80 -6.17 -10.89 -12.89
CA ASN A 80 -7.49 -11.10 -13.49
C ASN A 80 -7.77 -10.03 -14.55
N VAL A 81 -8.31 -10.46 -15.69
CA VAL A 81 -8.62 -9.61 -16.85
C VAL A 81 -10.07 -9.77 -17.29
N ALA A 82 -10.61 -8.77 -17.97
CA ALA A 82 -11.92 -8.85 -18.61
C ALA A 82 -11.89 -9.84 -19.79
N THR A 83 -12.96 -10.63 -19.92
CA THR A 83 -13.09 -11.67 -20.95
C THR A 83 -14.50 -11.74 -21.49
N TRP A 84 -14.67 -12.33 -22.67
CA TRP A 84 -15.95 -12.47 -23.38
C TRP A 84 -16.12 -13.88 -23.94
N GLU A 85 -17.35 -14.39 -23.93
CA GLU A 85 -17.74 -15.58 -24.67
C GLU A 85 -17.82 -15.29 -26.17
N VAL A 86 -17.21 -16.17 -26.96
CA VAL A 86 -17.09 -16.04 -28.41
C VAL A 86 -17.27 -17.38 -29.10
N THR A 87 -17.97 -17.40 -30.24
CA THR A 87 -18.10 -18.58 -31.09
C THR A 87 -16.92 -18.67 -32.04
N GLY A 88 -16.00 -19.62 -31.80
CA GLY A 88 -14.88 -19.89 -32.70
C GLY A 88 -13.77 -18.83 -32.67
N ALA A 89 -13.33 -18.43 -31.47
CA ALA A 89 -12.17 -17.54 -31.33
C ALA A 89 -10.96 -18.11 -32.10
N PRO A 90 -10.12 -17.28 -32.73
CA PRO A 90 -8.82 -17.74 -33.22
C PRO A 90 -8.05 -18.41 -32.09
N ALA A 91 -7.39 -19.54 -32.34
CA ALA A 91 -6.68 -20.31 -31.32
C ALA A 91 -5.68 -19.46 -30.49
N GLN A 92 -5.09 -18.43 -31.10
CA GLN A 92 -4.14 -17.51 -30.44
C GLN A 92 -4.81 -16.51 -29.46
N ALA A 93 -6.12 -16.35 -29.56
CA ALA A 93 -6.94 -15.48 -28.72
C ALA A 93 -7.70 -16.27 -27.64
N GLU A 94 -7.69 -17.60 -27.67
CA GLU A 94 -8.36 -18.43 -26.67
C GLU A 94 -7.75 -18.22 -25.28
N LEU A 95 -8.63 -18.09 -24.28
CA LEU A 95 -8.24 -17.94 -22.90
C LEU A 95 -7.71 -19.26 -22.36
N LYS A 96 -6.45 -19.26 -21.93
CA LYS A 96 -5.82 -20.42 -21.31
C LYS A 96 -6.51 -20.73 -19.98
N ALA A 97 -6.83 -22.00 -19.76
CA ALA A 97 -7.26 -22.47 -18.45
C ALA A 97 -6.10 -22.32 -17.46
N VAL A 98 -6.39 -21.76 -16.29
CA VAL A 98 -5.44 -21.64 -15.19
C VAL A 98 -5.92 -22.55 -14.06
N LYS A 99 -5.05 -23.45 -13.61
CA LYS A 99 -5.34 -24.25 -12.42
C LYS A 99 -5.16 -23.37 -11.19
N ARG A 100 -6.22 -23.23 -10.39
CA ARG A 100 -6.17 -22.55 -9.09
C ARG A 100 -5.14 -23.23 -8.18
N SER A 101 -4.28 -22.42 -7.57
CA SER A 101 -3.34 -22.89 -6.54
C SER A 101 -4.05 -23.03 -5.19
N ASN A 102 -3.60 -23.95 -4.34
CA ASN A 102 -4.07 -24.08 -2.95
C ASN A 102 -3.78 -22.84 -2.10
N ALA A 103 -2.85 -21.97 -2.54
CA ALA A 103 -2.58 -20.68 -1.91
C ALA A 103 -3.61 -19.60 -2.25
N GLN A 104 -4.42 -19.79 -3.30
CA GLN A 104 -5.45 -18.83 -3.75
C GLN A 104 -6.80 -19.13 -3.10
N GLY A 105 -6.84 -19.18 -1.78
CA GLY A 105 -8.05 -19.38 -0.99
C GLY A 105 -8.09 -18.38 0.15
N GLY A 106 -9.30 -17.97 0.54
CA GLY A 106 -9.51 -16.99 1.60
C GLY A 106 -10.09 -15.68 1.08
N ASP A 107 -9.92 -14.64 1.89
CA ASP A 107 -10.36 -13.28 1.60
C ASP A 107 -9.73 -12.73 0.29
N GLY A 108 -10.49 -11.89 -0.43
CA GLY A 108 -10.04 -11.25 -1.67
C GLY A 108 -10.04 -12.11 -2.93
N PHE A 109 -10.04 -13.44 -2.80
CA PHE A 109 -10.10 -14.38 -3.93
C PHE A 109 -11.55 -14.74 -4.29
N ASP A 110 -12.01 -14.30 -5.46
CA ASP A 110 -13.38 -14.54 -5.93
C ASP A 110 -13.48 -15.85 -6.74
N ASP A 111 -14.19 -16.85 -6.20
CA ASP A 111 -14.40 -18.16 -6.84
C ASP A 111 -15.11 -18.03 -8.20
N ARG A 112 -15.95 -17.01 -8.40
CA ARG A 112 -16.62 -16.75 -9.70
C ARG A 112 -15.62 -16.35 -10.79
N ILE A 113 -14.45 -15.84 -10.39
CA ILE A 113 -13.34 -15.50 -11.27
C ILE A 113 -12.42 -16.72 -11.42
N LEU A 114 -11.94 -17.27 -10.31
CA LEU A 114 -10.89 -18.31 -10.29
C LEU A 114 -11.37 -19.67 -10.80
N ASP A 115 -12.61 -20.04 -10.50
CA ASP A 115 -13.21 -21.32 -10.91
C ASP A 115 -14.15 -21.14 -12.12
N GLY A 116 -14.27 -19.90 -12.61
CA GLY A 116 -15.08 -19.57 -13.77
C GLY A 116 -14.56 -20.23 -15.06
N SER A 117 -15.46 -20.82 -15.84
CA SER A 117 -15.11 -21.45 -17.12
C SER A 117 -14.35 -20.47 -18.04
N THR A 118 -13.26 -20.96 -18.64
CA THR A 118 -12.49 -20.28 -19.70
C THR A 118 -12.84 -20.79 -21.10
N LYS A 119 -13.69 -21.83 -21.21
CA LYS A 119 -14.06 -22.44 -22.50
C LYS A 119 -14.79 -21.43 -23.38
N SER A 120 -14.40 -21.36 -24.65
CA SER A 120 -15.00 -20.44 -25.65
C SER A 120 -14.94 -18.98 -25.21
N ARG A 121 -13.92 -18.60 -24.41
CA ARG A 121 -13.69 -17.21 -24.01
C ARG A 121 -12.39 -16.67 -24.57
N THR A 122 -12.35 -15.36 -24.76
CA THR A 122 -11.15 -14.62 -25.10
C THR A 122 -10.94 -13.45 -24.13
N ALA A 123 -9.67 -13.15 -23.82
CA ALA A 123 -9.25 -11.92 -23.15
C ALA A 123 -8.71 -10.87 -24.14
N ASN A 124 -8.62 -11.21 -25.43
CA ASN A 124 -8.22 -10.28 -26.47
C ASN A 124 -9.43 -9.43 -26.87
N LEU A 125 -9.37 -8.14 -26.55
CA LEU A 125 -10.42 -7.17 -26.87
C LEU A 125 -10.86 -7.20 -28.34
N PHE A 126 -9.93 -7.30 -29.29
CA PHE A 126 -10.24 -7.30 -30.72
C PHE A 126 -10.81 -8.63 -31.24
N ALA A 127 -10.75 -9.69 -30.42
CA ALA A 127 -11.38 -10.97 -30.72
C ALA A 127 -12.75 -11.12 -30.04
N SER A 128 -13.17 -10.16 -29.22
CA SER A 128 -14.40 -10.25 -28.41
C SER A 128 -15.70 -10.15 -29.23
N ALA A 129 -15.65 -9.52 -30.40
CA ALA A 129 -16.72 -9.44 -31.39
C ALA A 129 -16.17 -8.99 -32.76
N PRO A 130 -16.92 -9.14 -33.86
CA PRO A 130 -16.60 -8.51 -35.14
C PRO A 130 -16.32 -7.01 -34.98
N ALA A 131 -15.23 -6.55 -35.60
CA ALA A 131 -14.74 -5.19 -35.49
C ALA A 131 -14.89 -4.45 -36.83
N VAL A 132 -15.39 -3.22 -36.79
CA VAL A 132 -15.45 -2.30 -37.92
C VAL A 132 -14.57 -1.11 -37.62
N THR A 133 -13.49 -0.92 -38.40
CA THR A 133 -12.64 0.26 -38.30
C THR A 133 -13.15 1.35 -39.22
N LEU A 134 -13.30 2.56 -38.68
CA LEU A 134 -13.77 3.74 -39.38
C LEU A 134 -12.72 4.83 -39.28
N ARG A 135 -12.41 5.45 -40.42
CA ARG A 135 -11.66 6.69 -40.50
C ARG A 135 -12.59 7.79 -41.01
N ALA A 136 -12.45 9.00 -40.48
CA ALA A 136 -13.24 10.13 -40.96
C ALA A 136 -13.01 10.37 -42.46
N GLN A 137 -14.10 10.63 -43.20
CA GLN A 137 -14.07 10.90 -44.63
C GLN A 137 -14.15 12.41 -44.94
N ALA A 138 -14.70 13.17 -43.99
CA ALA A 138 -14.79 14.62 -44.07
C ALA A 138 -14.68 15.22 -42.66
N TRP A 139 -14.24 16.47 -42.59
CA TRP A 139 -14.13 17.24 -41.36
C TRP A 139 -14.47 18.70 -41.61
N GLU A 140 -15.04 19.33 -40.59
CA GLU A 140 -15.38 20.74 -40.59
C GLU A 140 -14.75 21.39 -39.36
N GLN A 141 -13.88 22.39 -39.57
CA GLN A 141 -13.30 23.19 -38.49
C GLN A 141 -14.09 24.48 -38.33
N THR A 142 -14.62 24.69 -37.13
CA THR A 142 -15.31 25.90 -36.71
C THR A 142 -14.61 26.51 -35.50
N ALA A 143 -15.02 27.71 -35.08
CA ALA A 143 -14.54 28.28 -33.82
C ALA A 143 -14.91 27.42 -32.59
N ALA A 144 -15.95 26.57 -32.69
CA ALA A 144 -16.37 25.68 -31.62
C ALA A 144 -15.54 24.38 -31.54
N GLY A 145 -14.76 24.06 -32.57
CA GLY A 145 -13.98 22.84 -32.66
C GLY A 145 -14.05 22.18 -34.04
N ILE A 146 -13.56 20.94 -34.12
CA ILE A 146 -13.46 20.14 -35.33
C ILE A 146 -14.49 19.02 -35.27
N ARG A 147 -15.42 18.99 -36.22
CA ARG A 147 -16.41 17.92 -36.38
C ARG A 147 -15.95 16.94 -37.44
N TYR A 148 -15.95 15.66 -37.11
CA TYR A 148 -15.62 14.57 -38.03
C TYR A 148 -16.88 13.81 -38.48
N THR A 149 -16.93 13.53 -39.78
CA THR A 149 -17.97 12.74 -40.43
C THR A 149 -17.39 11.42 -40.90
N PHE A 150 -18.08 10.32 -40.56
CA PHE A 150 -17.67 8.96 -40.89
C PHE A 150 -18.60 8.36 -41.94
N ALA A 151 -18.11 7.35 -42.65
CA ALA A 151 -18.93 6.55 -43.54
C ALA A 151 -20.13 5.98 -42.79
N ASP A 152 -21.30 6.01 -43.43
CA ASP A 152 -22.50 5.39 -42.87
C ASP A 152 -22.36 3.86 -42.84
N HIS A 153 -22.75 3.22 -41.75
CA HIS A 153 -22.72 1.77 -41.60
C HIS A 153 -24.14 1.21 -41.47
N ALA A 154 -24.35 -0.05 -41.89
CA ALA A 154 -25.68 -0.67 -41.87
C ALA A 154 -26.29 -0.76 -40.46
N ASP A 155 -25.45 -1.02 -39.45
CA ASP A 155 -25.90 -1.22 -38.06
C ASP A 155 -25.83 0.02 -37.16
N PHE A 156 -25.16 1.10 -37.57
CA PHE A 156 -24.98 2.29 -36.72
C PHE A 156 -24.51 3.51 -37.53
N ALA A 157 -24.61 4.68 -36.92
CA ALA A 157 -23.94 5.91 -37.33
C ALA A 157 -22.97 6.36 -36.23
N LEU A 158 -21.80 6.89 -36.62
CA LEU A 158 -20.80 7.45 -35.70
C LEU A 158 -20.53 8.91 -36.04
N THR A 159 -20.47 9.75 -35.00
CA THR A 159 -20.00 11.13 -35.10
C THR A 159 -18.94 11.39 -34.04
N ALA A 160 -17.98 12.26 -34.34
CA ALA A 160 -16.99 12.69 -33.36
C ALA A 160 -16.71 14.18 -33.49
N THR A 161 -16.45 14.85 -32.37
CA THR A 161 -16.06 16.26 -32.32
C THR A 161 -14.88 16.42 -31.39
N VAL A 162 -13.86 17.16 -31.83
CA VAL A 162 -12.75 17.61 -30.99
C VAL A 162 -12.96 19.07 -30.67
N THR A 163 -13.00 19.39 -29.39
CA THR A 163 -13.03 20.78 -28.91
C THR A 163 -11.77 21.06 -28.11
N LEU A 164 -11.32 22.31 -28.10
CA LEU A 164 -10.24 22.75 -27.22
C LEU A 164 -10.82 23.78 -26.25
N PRO A 165 -10.98 23.44 -24.96
CA PRO A 165 -11.48 24.39 -23.98
C PRO A 165 -10.57 25.63 -23.92
N ALA A 166 -11.19 26.80 -24.04
CA ALA A 166 -10.51 28.10 -23.95
C ALA A 166 -10.22 28.51 -22.50
N ALA A 167 -11.02 28.03 -21.55
CA ALA A 167 -10.84 28.26 -20.11
C ALA A 167 -9.86 27.24 -19.53
N GLU A 168 -8.88 27.72 -18.76
CA GLU A 168 -7.80 26.97 -18.10
C GLU A 168 -6.93 26.08 -19.02
N PRO A 169 -5.69 25.76 -18.60
CA PRO A 169 -4.81 24.86 -19.35
C PRO A 169 -5.38 23.42 -19.45
N ALA A 170 -6.11 23.10 -20.52
CA ALA A 170 -6.82 21.83 -20.72
C ALA A 170 -6.42 21.08 -22.02
N GLU A 171 -6.44 19.75 -22.00
CA GLU A 171 -6.30 18.91 -23.20
C GLU A 171 -7.48 19.08 -24.17
N PRO A 172 -7.25 18.79 -25.46
CA PRO A 172 -8.33 18.57 -26.43
C PRO A 172 -9.33 17.52 -25.93
N VAL A 173 -10.62 17.85 -26.01
CA VAL A 173 -11.74 16.97 -25.67
C VAL A 173 -12.28 16.34 -26.93
N LEU A 174 -12.10 15.03 -27.07
CA LEU A 174 -12.73 14.22 -28.10
C LEU A 174 -14.04 13.65 -27.55
N THR A 175 -15.17 14.07 -28.11
CA THR A 175 -16.48 13.48 -27.83
C THR A 175 -16.93 12.67 -29.02
N PHE A 176 -17.25 11.39 -28.83
CA PHE A 176 -17.91 10.60 -29.87
C PHE A 176 -19.35 10.27 -29.49
N THR A 177 -20.19 10.03 -30.49
CA THR A 177 -21.56 9.52 -30.32
C THR A 177 -21.83 8.44 -31.34
N LEU A 178 -22.16 7.24 -30.86
CA LEU A 178 -22.65 6.14 -31.69
C LEU A 178 -24.17 6.06 -31.57
N THR A 179 -24.86 6.07 -32.70
CA THR A 179 -26.33 5.88 -32.78
C THR A 179 -26.61 4.56 -33.48
N PRO A 180 -27.09 3.54 -32.78
CA PRO A 180 -27.44 2.26 -33.38
C PRO A 180 -28.60 2.38 -34.36
N LYS A 181 -28.58 1.56 -35.42
CA LYS A 181 -29.69 1.36 -36.36
C LYS A 181 -30.39 0.01 -36.16
N SER A 182 -29.77 -0.90 -35.43
CA SER A 182 -30.36 -2.18 -35.04
C SER A 182 -30.00 -2.53 -33.59
N ALA A 183 -30.81 -3.39 -32.98
CA ALA A 183 -30.55 -3.83 -31.61
C ALA A 183 -29.33 -4.77 -31.55
N ALA A 184 -28.32 -4.39 -30.77
CA ALA A 184 -27.08 -5.14 -30.59
C ALA A 184 -26.33 -4.67 -29.33
N PHE A 185 -25.23 -5.35 -29.01
CA PHE A 185 -24.21 -4.91 -28.07
C PHE A 185 -23.10 -4.19 -28.85
N PHE A 186 -22.77 -2.98 -28.43
CA PHE A 186 -21.75 -2.13 -29.05
C PHE A 186 -20.61 -1.85 -28.06
N SER A 187 -19.41 -1.63 -28.60
CA SER A 187 -18.30 -0.97 -27.90
C SER A 187 -17.51 -0.16 -28.91
N VAL A 188 -17.26 1.12 -28.61
CA VAL A 188 -16.55 2.04 -29.50
C VAL A 188 -15.17 2.31 -28.90
N GLY A 189 -14.13 1.88 -29.61
CA GLY A 189 -12.74 2.17 -29.30
C GLY A 189 -12.26 3.41 -30.05
N PHE A 190 -11.75 4.43 -29.35
CA PHE A 190 -10.88 5.39 -30.01
C PHE A 190 -9.51 4.74 -30.22
N THR A 191 -9.18 4.48 -31.48
CA THR A 191 -7.95 3.78 -31.89
C THR A 191 -7.03 4.71 -32.68
N GLY A 192 -7.23 6.02 -32.58
CA GLY A 192 -6.49 7.02 -33.35
C GLY A 192 -5.22 7.60 -32.71
N ALA A 193 -4.83 7.18 -31.51
CA ALA A 193 -3.62 7.73 -30.86
C ALA A 193 -2.33 7.34 -31.62
N PRO A 194 -1.21 8.07 -31.41
CA PRO A 194 0.09 7.71 -31.97
C PRO A 194 0.45 6.25 -31.70
N VAL A 195 0.93 5.54 -32.73
CA VAL A 195 1.38 4.16 -32.64
C VAL A 195 2.90 4.11 -32.47
N THR A 196 3.36 3.29 -31.55
CA THR A 196 4.79 3.09 -31.28
C THR A 196 5.08 1.60 -31.26
N ALA A 197 6.10 1.16 -32.01
CA ALA A 197 6.63 -0.18 -31.88
C ALA A 197 7.22 -0.34 -30.47
N LEU A 198 6.99 -1.48 -29.80
CA LEU A 198 7.42 -1.65 -28.41
C LEU A 198 8.93 -1.46 -28.22
N ALA A 199 9.74 -1.81 -29.22
CA ALA A 199 11.19 -1.59 -29.20
C ALA A 199 11.58 -0.11 -29.13
N ASP A 200 10.76 0.77 -29.70
CA ASP A 200 10.96 2.23 -29.74
C ASP A 200 10.34 2.92 -28.52
N ALA A 201 9.48 2.23 -27.77
CA ALA A 201 8.91 2.77 -26.54
C ALA A 201 9.97 2.78 -25.44
N ALA A 202 10.20 3.95 -24.84
CA ALA A 202 11.05 4.07 -23.67
C ALA A 202 10.34 3.49 -22.44
N GLU A 203 9.06 3.87 -22.27
CA GLU A 203 8.18 3.38 -21.20
C GLU A 203 6.75 3.30 -21.72
N ILE A 204 5.97 2.41 -21.11
CA ILE A 204 4.54 2.26 -21.32
C ILE A 204 3.79 2.33 -19.99
N TRP A 205 2.51 2.69 -20.05
CA TRP A 205 1.61 2.52 -18.94
C TRP A 205 0.17 2.20 -19.34
N GLN A 206 -0.36 1.14 -18.73
CA GLN A 206 -1.77 0.85 -18.55
C GLN A 206 -1.94 0.52 -17.05
N PRO A 207 -3.09 0.85 -16.42
CA PRO A 207 -3.24 0.74 -14.97
C PRO A 207 -2.70 -0.53 -14.31
N PHE A 208 -2.11 -0.35 -13.13
CA PHE A 208 -1.40 -1.35 -12.33
C PHE A 208 -0.18 -1.96 -13.03
N LEU A 209 -0.25 -3.22 -13.45
CA LEU A 209 0.92 -4.07 -13.73
C LEU A 209 1.67 -3.72 -15.01
N TRP A 210 0.99 -3.03 -15.92
CA TRP A 210 1.51 -2.72 -17.23
C TRP A 210 2.27 -1.41 -17.15
N GLN A 211 3.46 -1.44 -16.57
CA GLN A 211 4.31 -0.27 -16.42
C GLN A 211 5.77 -0.59 -16.73
N GLU A 212 6.57 0.45 -16.95
CA GLU A 212 7.95 0.34 -17.43
C GLU A 212 7.97 -0.26 -18.84
N LYS A 213 8.46 -1.49 -19.05
CA LYS A 213 8.37 -2.20 -20.33
C LYS A 213 7.57 -3.50 -20.27
N ARG A 214 6.90 -3.77 -19.14
CA ARG A 214 6.02 -4.93 -18.95
C ARG A 214 4.74 -4.76 -19.77
N PHE A 215 4.75 -5.28 -20.98
CA PHE A 215 3.67 -5.09 -21.93
C PHE A 215 2.63 -6.22 -21.86
N PRO A 216 1.31 -5.94 -21.97
CA PRO A 216 0.28 -6.98 -22.07
C PRO A 216 0.60 -8.00 -23.17
N VAL A 217 0.43 -9.30 -22.89
CA VAL A 217 0.68 -10.36 -23.89
C VAL A 217 -0.42 -10.47 -24.95
N GLN A 218 -1.63 -9.98 -24.63
CA GLN A 218 -2.76 -9.80 -25.53
C GLN A 218 -3.36 -8.40 -25.30
N SER A 219 -4.31 -7.99 -26.13
CA SER A 219 -5.04 -6.72 -25.96
C SER A 219 -6.01 -6.79 -24.78
N PHE A 220 -5.46 -6.80 -23.57
CA PHE A 220 -6.23 -6.81 -22.33
C PHE A 220 -6.86 -5.44 -22.07
N LEU A 221 -8.17 -5.44 -21.84
CA LEU A 221 -8.91 -4.26 -21.40
C LEU A 221 -8.85 -4.16 -19.86
N THR A 222 -8.40 -3.02 -19.34
CA THR A 222 -8.58 -2.67 -17.92
C THR A 222 -9.84 -1.84 -17.77
N ALA A 223 -10.86 -2.36 -17.07
CA ALA A 223 -12.12 -1.65 -16.85
C ALA A 223 -11.97 -0.53 -15.81
N ALA A 224 -12.90 0.44 -15.81
CA ALA A 224 -12.88 1.62 -14.94
C ALA A 224 -12.63 1.30 -13.45
N PHE A 225 -13.24 0.23 -12.92
CA PHE A 225 -13.06 -0.17 -11.51
C PHE A 225 -11.65 -0.62 -11.14
N GLN A 226 -10.74 -0.78 -12.11
CA GLN A 226 -9.32 -1.13 -11.95
C GLN A 226 -8.40 -0.02 -12.46
N CYS A 227 -8.88 1.23 -12.55
CA CYS A 227 -8.12 2.36 -13.06
C CYS A 227 -7.82 3.37 -11.95
N PRO A 228 -6.65 3.32 -11.28
CA PRO A 228 -6.25 4.34 -10.31
C PRO A 228 -6.26 5.75 -10.92
N VAL A 229 -5.95 5.83 -12.22
CA VAL A 229 -6.30 6.90 -13.15
C VAL A 229 -6.75 6.23 -14.46
N PRO A 230 -7.88 6.62 -15.09
CA PRO A 230 -8.37 5.98 -16.31
C PRO A 230 -7.68 6.54 -17.57
N ALA A 231 -6.40 6.21 -17.71
CA ALA A 231 -5.57 6.61 -18.84
C ALA A 231 -4.68 5.46 -19.31
N THR A 232 -4.11 5.62 -20.50
CA THR A 232 -2.94 4.85 -20.97
C THR A 232 -1.91 5.80 -21.53
N PHE A 233 -0.62 5.46 -21.37
CA PHE A 233 0.50 6.29 -21.79
C PHE A 233 1.54 5.48 -22.56
N VAL A 234 2.18 6.13 -23.52
CA VAL A 234 3.40 5.67 -24.18
C VAL A 234 4.39 6.82 -24.19
N ARG A 235 5.61 6.58 -23.73
CA ARG A 235 6.71 7.54 -23.80
C ARG A 235 7.68 7.16 -24.91
N ARG A 236 7.92 8.11 -25.80
CA ARG A 236 8.86 8.00 -26.93
C ARG A 236 9.56 9.34 -27.13
N ASP A 237 10.87 9.31 -27.33
CA ASP A 237 11.67 10.51 -27.67
C ASP A 237 11.42 11.71 -26.72
N GLY A 238 11.27 11.44 -25.41
CA GLY A 238 11.03 12.45 -24.38
C GLY A 238 9.61 13.01 -24.31
N THR A 239 8.68 12.51 -25.13
CA THR A 239 7.26 12.92 -25.15
C THR A 239 6.36 11.76 -24.73
N VAL A 240 5.38 12.04 -23.88
CA VAL A 240 4.31 11.11 -23.52
C VAL A 240 3.07 11.41 -24.36
N SER A 241 2.56 10.38 -25.02
CA SER A 241 1.24 10.38 -25.67
C SER A 241 0.26 9.55 -24.84
N GLY A 242 -0.98 9.99 -24.70
CA GLY A 242 -2.01 9.26 -23.98
C GLY A 242 -3.43 9.55 -24.43
N VAL A 243 -4.34 8.65 -24.05
CA VAL A 243 -5.78 8.87 -24.10
C VAL A 243 -6.31 8.68 -22.69
N VAL A 244 -6.99 9.70 -22.19
CA VAL A 244 -7.51 9.75 -20.82
C VAL A 244 -9.02 9.87 -20.88
N VAL A 245 -9.73 9.16 -20.03
CA VAL A 245 -11.18 9.35 -19.90
C VAL A 245 -11.46 10.67 -19.20
N ASP A 246 -12.45 11.42 -19.68
CA ASP A 246 -12.84 12.68 -19.04
C ASP A 246 -13.41 12.43 -17.64
N VAL A 247 -13.16 13.37 -16.72
CA VAL A 247 -13.61 13.28 -15.32
C VAL A 247 -15.13 13.12 -15.18
N ASP A 248 -15.90 13.70 -16.09
CA ASP A 248 -17.37 13.60 -16.09
C ASP A 248 -17.87 12.18 -16.39
N GLU A 249 -17.02 11.32 -16.97
CA GLU A 249 -17.39 9.96 -17.36
C GLU A 249 -17.08 8.92 -16.27
N PHE A 250 -16.37 9.32 -15.20
CA PHE A 250 -15.98 8.44 -14.10
C PHE A 250 -16.52 8.95 -12.75
N PRO A 251 -17.77 8.61 -12.40
CA PRO A 251 -18.42 9.13 -11.20
C PRO A 251 -17.84 8.57 -9.89
N PHE A 252 -17.87 9.37 -8.83
CA PHE A 252 -17.43 8.97 -7.48
C PHE A 252 -18.38 7.99 -6.77
N ASN A 253 -19.68 8.08 -7.09
CA ASN A 253 -20.75 7.27 -6.51
C ASN A 253 -21.74 6.85 -7.62
N PRO A 254 -22.22 5.59 -7.68
CA PRO A 254 -21.84 4.44 -6.83
C PRO A 254 -20.34 4.10 -6.95
N LEU A 255 -19.81 3.39 -5.95
CA LEU A 255 -18.44 2.89 -5.99
C LEU A 255 -18.22 2.08 -7.29
N PRO A 256 -17.14 2.32 -8.05
CA PRO A 256 -16.88 1.59 -9.29
C PRO A 256 -16.69 0.09 -9.06
N VAL A 257 -17.41 -0.72 -9.84
CA VAL A 257 -17.34 -2.18 -9.96
C VAL A 257 -17.36 -2.57 -11.45
N LEU A 258 -17.18 -3.85 -11.79
CA LEU A 258 -17.22 -4.27 -13.19
C LEU A 258 -18.57 -3.94 -13.84
N GLU A 259 -19.66 -4.20 -13.13
CA GLU A 259 -21.03 -4.10 -13.61
C GLU A 259 -21.43 -2.67 -14.00
N ASN A 260 -20.87 -1.66 -13.32
CA ASN A 260 -21.13 -0.24 -13.60
C ASN A 260 -19.96 0.46 -14.33
N SER A 261 -18.93 -0.29 -14.75
CA SER A 261 -17.81 0.26 -15.52
C SER A 261 -18.27 0.65 -16.92
N ARG A 262 -18.39 1.96 -17.15
CA ARG A 262 -18.84 2.54 -18.44
C ARG A 262 -17.79 2.48 -19.54
N PHE A 263 -16.53 2.25 -19.20
CA PHE A 263 -15.41 2.25 -20.15
C PHE A 263 -14.31 1.29 -19.68
N GLY A 264 -13.39 0.98 -20.58
CA GLY A 264 -12.10 0.40 -20.25
C GLY A 264 -10.99 0.98 -21.10
N VAL A 265 -9.76 0.88 -20.60
CA VAL A 265 -8.55 1.36 -21.27
C VAL A 265 -7.70 0.19 -21.72
N ALA A 266 -6.99 0.33 -22.84
CA ALA A 266 -6.13 -0.71 -23.40
C ALA A 266 -4.93 -0.08 -24.11
N LEU A 267 -3.81 -0.79 -24.16
CA LEU A 267 -2.59 -0.29 -24.79
C LEU A 267 -2.07 -1.11 -25.97
N ARG A 268 -2.33 -2.43 -25.99
CA ARG A 268 -1.84 -3.31 -27.06
C ARG A 268 -2.83 -3.37 -28.21
N THR A 269 -2.41 -2.97 -29.40
CA THR A 269 -3.20 -3.10 -30.64
C THR A 269 -3.31 -4.55 -31.10
N ALA A 270 -4.19 -4.82 -32.08
CA ALA A 270 -4.37 -6.16 -32.64
C ALA A 270 -3.09 -6.74 -33.28
N ASP A 271 -2.27 -5.89 -33.89
CA ASP A 271 -0.96 -6.19 -34.47
C ASP A 271 0.19 -6.18 -33.45
N GLY A 272 -0.07 -5.84 -32.18
CA GLY A 272 0.88 -5.94 -31.09
C GLY A 272 1.75 -4.71 -30.83
N ALA A 273 1.48 -3.57 -31.49
CA ALA A 273 2.10 -2.30 -31.20
C ALA A 273 1.51 -1.64 -29.93
N ALA A 274 2.22 -0.64 -29.38
CA ALA A 274 1.76 0.18 -28.27
C ALA A 274 0.99 1.39 -28.81
N ARG A 275 -0.28 1.50 -28.43
CA ARG A 275 -1.16 2.63 -28.77
C ARG A 275 -2.14 2.88 -27.61
N PRO A 276 -2.18 4.09 -27.04
CA PRO A 276 -3.21 4.46 -26.06
C PRO A 276 -4.63 4.34 -26.64
N MET A 277 -5.50 3.57 -26.00
CA MET A 277 -6.88 3.35 -26.46
C MET A 277 -7.88 3.36 -25.30
N VAL A 278 -9.09 3.83 -25.58
CA VAL A 278 -10.25 3.72 -24.68
C VAL A 278 -11.41 3.12 -25.46
N PHE A 279 -12.07 2.14 -24.86
CA PHE A 279 -13.28 1.51 -25.38
C PHE A 279 -14.46 1.80 -24.45
N ALA A 280 -15.54 2.35 -25.02
CA ALA A 280 -16.78 2.59 -24.30
C ALA A 280 -18.02 2.41 -25.20
N PRO A 281 -19.12 1.84 -24.67
CA PRO A 281 -19.19 1.15 -23.38
C PRO A 281 -18.30 -0.11 -23.37
N VAL A 282 -17.98 -0.66 -22.20
CA VAL A 282 -17.33 -2.00 -22.16
C VAL A 282 -18.27 -3.00 -22.82
N LEU A 283 -17.80 -3.77 -23.80
CA LEU A 283 -18.65 -4.71 -24.53
C LEU A 283 -19.34 -5.70 -23.56
N GLY A 284 -20.66 -5.82 -23.64
CA GLY A 284 -21.47 -6.63 -22.72
C GLY A 284 -21.71 -6.03 -21.33
N GLY A 285 -21.09 -4.89 -21.01
CA GLY A 285 -21.25 -4.17 -19.74
C GLY A 285 -22.32 -3.07 -19.77
N ALA A 286 -22.28 -2.19 -18.77
CA ALA A 286 -23.22 -1.08 -18.61
C ALA A 286 -23.29 -0.20 -19.87
N GLY A 287 -24.47 -0.13 -20.47
CA GLY A 287 -24.74 0.68 -21.65
C GLY A 287 -24.30 0.08 -22.99
N SER A 288 -23.78 -1.17 -23.02
CA SER A 288 -23.37 -1.84 -24.26
C SER A 288 -24.55 -2.31 -25.10
N ARG A 289 -25.58 -2.88 -24.48
CA ARG A 289 -26.82 -3.25 -25.18
C ARG A 289 -27.62 -2.00 -25.51
N ARG A 290 -27.94 -1.80 -26.79
CA ARG A 290 -28.72 -0.66 -27.27
C ARG A 290 -29.76 -1.08 -28.30
N ALA A 291 -30.92 -0.44 -28.26
CA ALA A 291 -31.90 -0.49 -29.34
C ALA A 291 -31.58 0.54 -30.44
N ALA A 292 -32.25 0.43 -31.59
CA ALA A 292 -32.13 1.42 -32.65
C ALA A 292 -32.52 2.82 -32.15
N GLY A 293 -31.70 3.82 -32.45
CA GLY A 293 -31.88 5.20 -32.00
C GLY A 293 -31.35 5.52 -30.60
N GLU A 294 -31.04 4.52 -29.77
CA GLU A 294 -30.49 4.75 -28.42
C GLU A 294 -29.01 5.11 -28.48
N ALA A 295 -28.72 6.40 -28.64
CA ALA A 295 -27.36 6.91 -28.76
C ALA A 295 -26.53 6.69 -27.48
N PHE A 296 -25.24 6.44 -27.66
CA PHE A 296 -24.24 6.41 -26.61
C PHE A 296 -23.13 7.41 -26.92
N SER A 297 -22.75 8.21 -25.92
CA SER A 297 -21.67 9.20 -26.03
C SER A 297 -20.65 9.02 -24.91
N LEU A 298 -19.41 9.40 -25.20
CA LEU A 298 -18.33 9.46 -24.22
C LEU A 298 -17.36 10.60 -24.58
N LYS A 299 -16.84 11.28 -23.55
CA LYS A 299 -15.75 12.25 -23.64
C LYS A 299 -14.39 11.63 -23.28
N LEU A 300 -13.38 11.98 -24.07
CA LEU A 300 -11.97 11.61 -23.90
C LEU A 300 -11.09 12.86 -23.95
N ARG A 301 -9.92 12.80 -23.33
CA ARG A 301 -8.86 13.80 -23.42
C ARG A 301 -7.70 13.23 -24.23
N LEU A 302 -7.28 13.97 -25.26
CA LEU A 302 -6.09 13.63 -26.06
C LEU A 302 -4.86 14.22 -25.38
N TYR A 303 -4.10 13.39 -24.68
CA TYR A 303 -3.00 13.84 -23.84
C TYR A 303 -1.67 13.81 -24.59
N ALA A 304 -0.93 14.91 -24.50
CA ALA A 304 0.44 14.99 -24.96
C ALA A 304 1.24 15.90 -24.01
N ALA A 305 2.43 15.49 -23.60
CA ALA A 305 3.31 16.33 -22.79
C ALA A 305 4.78 15.91 -22.92
N PRO A 306 5.74 16.85 -22.87
CA PRO A 306 7.13 16.50 -22.59
C PRO A 306 7.20 15.90 -21.18
N ALA A 307 7.90 14.77 -21.02
CA ALA A 307 8.10 14.18 -19.71
C ALA A 307 9.40 13.36 -19.67
N ALA A 308 10.14 13.49 -18.56
CA ALA A 308 11.33 12.69 -18.30
C ALA A 308 10.97 11.19 -18.14
N ASP A 309 9.86 10.91 -17.48
CA ASP A 309 9.29 9.57 -17.25
C ASP A 309 7.76 9.64 -17.17
N ILE A 310 7.09 8.48 -17.19
CA ILE A 310 5.62 8.43 -17.16
C ILE A 310 5.02 8.87 -15.81
N THR A 311 5.78 8.80 -14.71
CA THR A 311 5.26 9.14 -13.38
C THR A 311 4.87 10.62 -13.28
N THR A 312 5.53 11.48 -14.07
CA THR A 312 5.19 12.91 -14.20
C THR A 312 3.88 13.11 -14.96
N ALA A 313 3.64 12.35 -16.03
CA ALA A 313 2.37 12.41 -16.77
C ALA A 313 1.19 11.86 -15.95
N TYR A 314 1.44 10.80 -15.17
CA TYR A 314 0.47 10.29 -14.22
C TYR A 314 0.07 11.35 -13.18
N GLU A 315 1.05 12.05 -12.59
CA GLU A 315 0.79 13.14 -11.65
C GLU A 315 0.00 14.29 -12.29
N ASP A 316 0.39 14.77 -13.48
CA ASP A 316 -0.32 15.90 -14.14
C ASP A 316 -1.81 15.57 -14.34
N VAL A 317 -2.10 14.37 -14.84
CA VAL A 317 -3.50 13.92 -15.04
C VAL A 317 -4.22 13.76 -13.70
N ALA A 318 -3.59 13.12 -12.70
CA ALA A 318 -4.16 12.96 -11.37
C ALA A 318 -4.55 14.32 -10.75
N ARG A 319 -3.62 15.28 -10.76
CA ARG A 319 -3.82 16.58 -10.11
C ARG A 319 -4.78 17.47 -10.86
N ARG A 320 -4.53 17.69 -12.15
CA ARG A 320 -5.22 18.73 -12.91
C ARG A 320 -6.57 18.29 -13.45
N LEU A 321 -6.69 17.04 -13.94
CA LEU A 321 -7.95 16.55 -14.50
C LEU A 321 -8.84 15.93 -13.41
N TYR A 322 -8.25 15.10 -12.54
CA TYR A 322 -9.00 14.39 -11.49
C TYR A 322 -9.04 15.14 -10.15
N GLY A 323 -8.34 16.28 -10.04
CA GLY A 323 -8.38 17.12 -8.85
C GLY A 323 -7.63 16.52 -7.65
N PHE A 324 -6.68 15.60 -7.86
CA PHE A 324 -5.90 15.05 -6.75
C PHE A 324 -4.99 16.12 -6.13
N HIS A 325 -5.12 16.30 -4.83
CA HIS A 325 -4.30 17.19 -4.01
C HIS A 325 -4.30 16.67 -2.57
N ASP A 326 -3.53 17.26 -1.68
CA ASP A 326 -3.76 17.05 -0.25
C ASP A 326 -5.14 17.61 0.12
N TYR A 327 -6.12 16.74 0.35
CA TYR A 327 -7.51 17.07 0.68
C TYR A 327 -7.94 16.58 2.08
N ARG A 328 -7.11 15.80 2.77
CA ARG A 328 -7.46 15.19 4.07
C ARG A 328 -7.33 16.18 5.23
N SER A 329 -8.06 15.88 6.31
CA SER A 329 -8.12 16.60 7.59
C SER A 329 -8.50 15.59 8.69
N ASN A 330 -8.07 15.78 9.93
CA ASN A 330 -8.51 14.92 11.05
C ASN A 330 -9.94 15.30 11.48
N ALA A 331 -10.95 14.92 10.68
CA ALA A 331 -12.32 15.36 10.92
C ALA A 331 -13.05 14.64 12.08
N ILE A 332 -12.61 13.44 12.48
CA ILE A 332 -13.35 12.59 13.43
C ILE A 332 -12.56 12.18 14.66
N SER A 333 -11.23 12.27 14.61
CA SER A 333 -10.30 11.95 15.70
C SER A 333 -8.89 12.34 15.27
N SER A 334 -8.05 12.70 16.24
CA SER A 334 -6.60 12.77 16.02
C SER A 334 -6.01 11.36 15.91
N LEU A 335 -4.83 11.26 15.31
CA LEU A 335 -4.09 10.00 15.23
C LEU A 335 -3.70 9.47 16.62
N ASN A 336 -3.43 10.35 17.58
CA ASN A 336 -3.10 9.96 18.95
C ASN A 336 -4.26 9.23 19.64
N GLN A 337 -5.48 9.78 19.56
CA GLN A 337 -6.66 9.12 20.12
C GLN A 337 -6.97 7.81 19.39
N THR A 338 -6.74 7.74 18.08
CA THR A 338 -6.90 6.51 17.30
C THR A 338 -5.88 5.46 17.75
N LEU A 339 -4.61 5.84 17.92
CA LEU A 339 -3.55 4.95 18.40
C LEU A 339 -3.86 4.43 19.80
N ASP A 340 -4.30 5.30 20.72
CA ASP A 340 -4.69 4.91 22.08
C ASP A 340 -5.79 3.83 22.06
N ARG A 341 -6.83 4.03 21.25
CA ARG A 341 -7.93 3.04 21.10
C ARG A 341 -7.47 1.75 20.43
N MET A 342 -6.52 1.82 19.50
CA MET A 342 -5.95 0.62 18.86
C MET A 342 -5.09 -0.18 19.84
N ILE A 343 -4.36 0.47 20.76
CA ILE A 343 -3.62 -0.23 21.82
C ILE A 343 -4.62 -0.92 22.76
N ASP A 344 -5.68 -0.22 23.18
CA ASP A 344 -6.75 -0.83 23.99
C ASP A 344 -7.39 -2.03 23.27
N TYR A 345 -7.64 -1.90 21.97
CA TYR A 345 -8.14 -2.99 21.13
C TYR A 345 -7.17 -4.17 21.06
N GLY A 346 -5.89 -3.94 20.77
CA GLY A 346 -4.84 -4.96 20.66
C GLY A 346 -4.54 -5.72 21.96
N MET A 347 -4.89 -5.12 23.10
CA MET A 347 -4.82 -5.73 24.43
C MET A 347 -6.13 -6.36 24.89
N SER A 348 -7.24 -6.15 24.16
CA SER A 348 -8.54 -6.72 24.48
C SER A 348 -8.70 -8.16 23.99
N ARG A 349 -9.74 -8.86 24.46
CA ARG A 349 -10.14 -10.17 23.92
C ARG A 349 -10.51 -10.12 22.42
N TYR A 350 -10.90 -8.95 21.91
CA TYR A 350 -11.33 -8.79 20.52
C TYR A 350 -10.15 -8.75 19.54
N SER A 351 -8.91 -8.64 20.02
CA SER A 351 -7.73 -8.77 19.15
C SER A 351 -7.40 -10.22 18.78
N TRP A 352 -8.11 -11.21 19.36
CA TRP A 352 -7.94 -12.64 19.10
C TRP A 352 -6.47 -13.10 19.08
N PHE A 353 -5.73 -12.77 20.14
CA PHE A 353 -4.43 -13.38 20.41
C PHE A 353 -4.63 -14.70 21.16
N ILE A 354 -4.03 -15.79 20.69
CA ILE A 354 -4.10 -17.12 21.28
C ILE A 354 -2.83 -17.35 22.10
N ASP A 355 -2.93 -17.22 23.42
CA ASP A 355 -1.78 -17.23 24.32
C ASP A 355 -0.98 -18.55 24.23
N ASP A 356 -1.67 -19.70 24.24
CA ASP A 356 -1.03 -21.03 24.17
C ASP A 356 -0.25 -21.27 22.86
N LEU A 357 -0.60 -20.56 21.79
CA LEU A 357 0.07 -20.63 20.50
C LEU A 357 0.97 -19.42 20.23
N LYS A 358 1.04 -18.46 21.16
CA LYS A 358 1.84 -17.23 21.09
C LYS A 358 1.61 -16.44 19.80
N GLY A 359 0.38 -16.40 19.29
CA GLY A 359 0.11 -15.78 18.00
C GLY A 359 -1.31 -15.28 17.79
N CYS A 360 -1.47 -14.39 16.80
CA CYS A 360 -2.76 -13.84 16.43
C CYS A 360 -3.56 -14.85 15.61
N ALA A 361 -4.84 -15.06 15.90
CA ALA A 361 -5.69 -15.98 15.15
C ALA A 361 -5.78 -15.55 13.68
N TYR A 362 -5.71 -16.53 12.77
CA TYR A 362 -5.78 -16.29 11.32
C TYR A 362 -7.11 -16.82 10.73
N SER A 363 -8.20 -16.68 11.49
CA SER A 363 -9.48 -17.33 11.26
C SER A 363 -10.19 -16.97 9.96
N THR A 364 -9.92 -15.78 9.42
CA THR A 364 -10.52 -15.32 8.15
C THR A 364 -10.09 -16.19 6.98
N ASP A 365 -8.81 -16.57 6.92
CA ASP A 365 -8.24 -17.31 5.79
C ASP A 365 -7.97 -18.79 6.12
N VAL A 366 -7.46 -19.06 7.32
CA VAL A 366 -7.05 -20.40 7.77
C VAL A 366 -7.57 -20.62 9.20
N PRO A 367 -8.85 -21.02 9.36
CA PRO A 367 -9.43 -21.34 10.67
C PRO A 367 -8.57 -22.32 11.47
N GLY A 368 -8.36 -22.01 12.76
CA GLY A 368 -7.54 -22.81 13.67
C GLY A 368 -6.03 -22.55 13.62
N ALA A 369 -5.55 -21.72 12.69
CA ALA A 369 -4.16 -21.30 12.62
C ALA A 369 -3.90 -19.97 13.36
N VAL A 370 -2.64 -19.75 13.72
CA VAL A 370 -2.13 -18.44 14.17
C VAL A 370 -1.07 -17.92 13.21
N LYS A 371 -0.96 -16.60 13.11
CA LYS A 371 0.03 -15.92 12.27
C LYS A 371 0.61 -14.72 13.00
N ASN A 372 1.91 -14.52 12.90
CA ASN A 372 2.59 -13.32 13.39
C ASN A 372 3.38 -12.65 12.27
N VAL A 373 3.39 -11.33 12.24
CA VAL A 373 4.12 -10.54 11.24
C VAL A 373 5.56 -10.29 11.71
N SER A 374 5.72 -9.76 12.91
CA SER A 374 7.00 -9.44 13.54
C SER A 374 6.77 -9.13 15.02
N ALA A 375 7.71 -9.49 15.90
CA ALA A 375 7.68 -9.14 17.32
C ALA A 375 8.02 -7.66 17.52
N LEU A 376 8.74 -7.05 16.58
CA LEU A 376 9.15 -5.65 16.64
C LEU A 376 7.99 -4.68 16.63
N ASN A 377 6.85 -5.03 16.01
CA ASN A 377 5.66 -4.18 16.00
C ASN A 377 5.16 -3.91 17.44
N PRO A 378 4.67 -4.92 18.20
CA PRO A 378 4.28 -4.69 19.60
C PRO A 378 5.45 -4.25 20.49
N LEU A 379 6.70 -4.66 20.21
CA LEU A 379 7.85 -4.22 21.00
C LEU A 379 8.08 -2.70 20.90
N ASN A 380 7.95 -2.13 19.70
CA ASN A 380 8.07 -0.69 19.47
C ASN A 380 7.02 0.08 20.27
N LEU A 381 5.76 -0.40 20.23
CA LEU A 381 4.67 0.20 20.98
C LEU A 381 4.86 0.03 22.50
N ALA A 382 5.33 -1.12 22.98
CA ALA A 382 5.64 -1.31 24.40
C ALA A 382 6.67 -0.30 24.90
N LEU A 383 7.70 -0.03 24.09
CA LEU A 383 8.79 0.88 24.43
C LEU A 383 8.33 2.35 24.42
N VAL A 384 7.62 2.77 23.37
CA VAL A 384 7.17 4.16 23.22
C VAL A 384 6.00 4.48 24.15
N ALA A 385 5.04 3.56 24.31
CA ALA A 385 3.91 3.75 25.23
C ALA A 385 4.28 3.48 26.70
N ASP A 386 5.51 3.04 26.97
CA ASP A 386 6.02 2.74 28.31
C ASP A 386 5.14 1.71 29.06
N ASP A 387 4.69 0.68 28.32
CA ASP A 387 3.72 -0.32 28.78
C ASP A 387 4.30 -1.73 28.77
N GLU A 388 4.65 -2.21 29.97
CA GLU A 388 5.17 -3.55 30.21
C GLU A 388 4.19 -4.66 29.81
N ARG A 389 2.87 -4.41 29.83
CA ARG A 389 1.87 -5.42 29.46
C ARG A 389 1.97 -5.78 27.98
N ILE A 390 2.18 -4.79 27.11
CA ILE A 390 2.37 -5.02 25.67
C ILE A 390 3.62 -5.89 25.45
N PHE A 391 4.69 -5.60 26.18
CA PHE A 391 5.91 -6.41 26.10
C PHE A 391 5.66 -7.86 26.54
N GLN A 392 5.14 -8.07 27.75
CA GLN A 392 5.00 -9.40 28.34
C GLN A 392 3.94 -10.26 27.65
N GLN A 393 2.83 -9.67 27.20
CA GLN A 393 1.67 -10.41 26.68
C GLN A 393 1.62 -10.47 25.16
N ARG A 394 2.45 -9.70 24.45
CA ARG A 394 2.46 -9.66 22.97
C ARG A 394 3.87 -9.80 22.44
N ALA A 395 4.73 -8.82 22.68
CA ALA A 395 6.04 -8.78 22.03
C ALA A 395 6.93 -9.98 22.37
N TYR A 396 7.11 -10.26 23.66
CA TYR A 396 8.00 -11.32 24.12
C TYR A 396 7.51 -12.73 23.71
N PRO A 397 6.21 -13.10 23.83
CA PRO A 397 5.68 -14.33 23.25
C PRO A 397 5.90 -14.45 21.74
N ILE A 398 5.76 -13.36 20.98
CA ILE A 398 5.99 -13.37 19.53
C ILE A 398 7.49 -13.54 19.21
N VAL A 399 8.41 -13.00 20.03
CA VAL A 399 9.86 -13.29 19.89
C VAL A 399 10.09 -14.80 19.98
N GLU A 400 9.57 -15.46 21.01
CA GLU A 400 9.70 -16.91 21.16
C GLU A 400 9.07 -17.67 19.99
N TYR A 401 7.87 -17.26 19.56
CA TYR A 401 7.22 -17.81 18.36
C TYR A 401 8.13 -17.76 17.13
N LEU A 402 8.71 -16.59 16.83
CA LEU A 402 9.54 -16.40 15.65
C LEU A 402 10.90 -17.09 15.73
N LEU A 403 11.33 -17.49 16.94
CA LEU A 403 12.54 -18.29 17.16
C LEU A 403 12.27 -19.78 16.98
N SER A 404 11.11 -20.29 17.41
CA SER A 404 10.84 -21.73 17.36
C SER A 404 10.09 -22.20 16.11
N ARG A 405 9.15 -21.43 15.55
CA ARG A 405 8.33 -21.89 14.41
C ARG A 405 9.12 -21.87 13.11
N GLU A 406 8.80 -22.79 12.19
CA GLU A 406 9.40 -22.85 10.85
C GLU A 406 8.92 -21.73 9.92
N LYS A 407 7.64 -21.35 10.02
CA LYS A 407 6.98 -20.35 9.18
C LYS A 407 6.23 -19.31 10.02
N PHE A 408 5.87 -18.19 9.40
CA PHE A 408 5.02 -17.18 10.05
C PHE A 408 3.61 -17.69 10.37
N LEU A 409 3.08 -18.60 9.56
CA LEU A 409 1.76 -19.21 9.72
C LEU A 409 1.89 -20.61 10.33
N PHE A 410 1.24 -20.83 11.47
CA PHE A 410 1.31 -22.06 12.24
C PHE A 410 -0.07 -22.68 12.47
N SER A 411 -0.17 -24.01 12.32
CA SER A 411 -1.38 -24.79 12.56
C SER A 411 -1.05 -26.07 13.30
N LEU A 412 -1.86 -26.42 14.30
CA LEU A 412 -1.78 -27.72 14.97
C LEU A 412 -2.35 -28.86 14.11
N ASP A 413 -3.29 -28.55 13.22
CA ASP A 413 -3.90 -29.51 12.29
C ASP A 413 -2.90 -29.89 11.19
N PRO A 414 -2.44 -31.16 11.12
CA PRO A 414 -1.49 -31.61 10.11
C PRO A 414 -2.10 -31.68 8.70
N GLU A 415 -3.43 -31.75 8.59
CA GLU A 415 -4.14 -31.85 7.31
C GLU A 415 -4.45 -30.48 6.70
N GLN A 416 -4.28 -29.40 7.46
CA GLN A 416 -4.46 -28.05 6.95
C GLN A 416 -3.40 -27.70 5.89
N LYS A 417 -3.83 -27.41 4.65
CA LYS A 417 -2.96 -27.06 3.51
C LYS A 417 -3.21 -25.67 2.93
N ILE A 418 -4.29 -24.98 3.31
CA ILE A 418 -4.63 -23.66 2.76
C ILE A 418 -3.55 -22.65 3.17
N GLN A 419 -2.94 -21.96 2.19
CA GLN A 419 -1.83 -21.02 2.40
C GLN A 419 -0.56 -21.64 3.06
N SER A 420 -0.41 -22.97 2.99
CA SER A 420 0.83 -23.69 3.34
C SER A 420 1.35 -23.44 4.78
N PRO A 421 0.51 -23.55 5.84
CA PRO A 421 0.97 -23.42 7.23
C PRO A 421 1.97 -24.52 7.59
N SER A 422 2.80 -24.24 8.60
CA SER A 422 3.67 -25.27 9.18
C SER A 422 3.22 -25.61 10.60
N ARG A 423 3.21 -26.89 10.93
CA ARG A 423 3.14 -27.38 12.32
C ARG A 423 4.52 -27.43 12.96
N ALA A 424 5.60 -27.33 12.18
CA ALA A 424 6.94 -27.67 12.65
C ALA A 424 7.60 -26.54 13.45
N LEU A 425 8.31 -26.93 14.50
CA LEU A 425 9.19 -26.04 15.27
C LEU A 425 10.63 -26.06 14.74
N LYS A 426 10.82 -25.86 13.43
CA LYS A 426 12.14 -25.86 12.76
C LYS A 426 12.72 -24.45 12.61
N GLY A 427 12.35 -23.54 13.49
CA GLY A 427 12.72 -22.14 13.43
C GLY A 427 14.23 -21.85 13.45
N PRO A 428 14.59 -20.57 13.27
CA PRO A 428 13.69 -19.42 13.36
C PRO A 428 12.91 -19.11 12.07
N ALA A 429 11.62 -18.76 12.23
CA ALA A 429 10.80 -18.10 11.22
C ALA A 429 11.20 -16.63 11.03
N SER A 430 11.98 -16.07 11.97
CA SER A 430 12.48 -14.69 11.92
C SER A 430 13.26 -14.39 10.63
N PRO A 431 12.96 -13.27 9.94
CA PRO A 431 13.87 -12.68 8.95
C PRO A 431 15.22 -12.29 9.58
N ILE A 432 16.23 -12.07 8.74
CA ILE A 432 17.55 -11.61 9.21
C ILE A 432 17.45 -10.22 9.83
N SER A 433 16.63 -9.34 9.27
CA SER A 433 16.32 -8.00 9.79
C SER A 433 15.72 -8.03 11.21
N GLU A 434 14.82 -8.98 11.49
CA GLU A 434 14.20 -9.16 12.81
C GLU A 434 15.26 -9.47 13.86
N LEU A 435 16.10 -10.48 13.59
CA LEU A 435 17.15 -10.93 14.52
C LEU A 435 18.21 -9.85 14.74
N THR A 436 18.65 -9.18 13.68
CA THR A 436 19.65 -8.11 13.78
C THR A 436 19.11 -6.90 14.53
N THR A 437 17.83 -6.55 14.31
CA THR A 437 17.15 -5.49 15.07
C THR A 437 17.02 -5.85 16.55
N LEU A 438 16.61 -7.07 16.90
CA LEU A 438 16.55 -7.55 18.29
C LEU A 438 17.93 -7.54 18.95
N TYR A 439 18.98 -7.99 18.24
CA TYR A 439 20.36 -7.91 18.71
C TYR A 439 20.75 -6.46 19.07
N GLY A 440 20.42 -5.52 18.19
CA GLY A 440 20.68 -4.10 18.43
C GLY A 440 19.84 -3.50 19.58
N ILE A 441 18.57 -3.88 19.73
CA ILE A 441 17.71 -3.40 20.84
C ILE A 441 18.26 -3.87 22.17
N THR A 442 18.76 -5.10 22.25
CA THR A 442 19.39 -5.64 23.47
C THR A 442 20.83 -5.16 23.67
N ASP A 443 21.32 -4.21 22.86
CA ASP A 443 22.71 -3.71 22.88
C ASP A 443 23.74 -4.86 22.97
N GLY A 444 23.51 -5.92 22.20
CA GLY A 444 24.37 -7.11 22.17
C GLY A 444 24.29 -8.04 23.39
N ALA A 445 23.43 -7.77 24.38
CA ALA A 445 23.25 -8.61 25.57
C ALA A 445 22.65 -10.00 25.27
N THR A 446 22.08 -10.20 24.07
CA THR A 446 21.59 -11.51 23.57
C THR A 446 22.32 -11.94 22.28
N PRO A 447 23.54 -12.49 22.37
CA PRO A 447 24.37 -12.88 21.21
C PRO A 447 23.72 -13.86 20.21
N VAL A 448 22.84 -14.74 20.68
CA VAL A 448 22.18 -15.77 19.86
C VAL A 448 21.43 -15.17 18.68
N PHE A 449 20.88 -13.97 18.81
CA PHE A 449 20.21 -13.28 17.70
C PHE A 449 21.17 -13.04 16.52
N ARG A 450 22.37 -12.53 16.81
CA ARG A 450 23.41 -12.33 15.81
C ARG A 450 23.88 -13.66 15.22
N LEU A 451 24.14 -14.66 16.06
CA LEU A 451 24.54 -16.00 15.62
C LEU A 451 23.54 -16.59 14.62
N LEU A 452 22.25 -16.50 14.93
CA LEU A 452 21.19 -16.99 14.06
C LEU A 452 21.12 -16.18 12.76
N ALA A 453 21.22 -14.85 12.82
CA ALA A 453 21.22 -14.00 11.63
C ALA A 453 22.36 -14.36 10.65
N GLU A 454 23.58 -14.54 11.15
CA GLU A 454 24.75 -14.92 10.33
C GLU A 454 24.59 -16.33 9.72
N ARG A 455 24.06 -17.29 10.49
CA ARG A 455 23.76 -18.64 9.98
C ARG A 455 22.70 -18.67 8.90
N LEU A 456 21.79 -17.69 8.89
CA LEU A 456 20.70 -17.59 7.92
C LEU A 456 21.15 -16.89 6.64
N LEU A 457 22.19 -16.06 6.69
CA LEU A 457 22.73 -15.38 5.51
C LEU A 457 23.18 -16.37 4.42
N THR A 458 23.60 -17.58 4.80
CA THR A 458 24.05 -18.61 3.85
C THR A 458 22.95 -19.60 3.43
N LYS A 459 21.69 -19.34 3.80
CA LYS A 459 20.57 -20.27 3.59
C LYS A 459 19.43 -19.63 2.79
N THR A 460 18.79 -20.45 1.97
CA THR A 460 17.51 -20.12 1.34
C THR A 460 16.38 -20.71 2.17
N ARG A 461 15.29 -19.95 2.36
CA ARG A 461 14.15 -20.35 3.20
C ARG A 461 12.81 -20.05 2.55
N THR A 462 11.75 -20.62 3.11
CA THR A 462 10.36 -20.33 2.74
C THR A 462 9.59 -20.00 4.00
N LEU A 463 9.37 -18.71 4.26
CA LEU A 463 8.85 -18.22 5.55
C LEU A 463 7.36 -17.86 5.51
N ASN A 464 6.90 -17.31 4.39
CA ASN A 464 5.50 -16.94 4.14
C ASN A 464 5.02 -17.66 2.89
N LEU A 465 3.85 -18.29 2.95
CA LEU A 465 3.29 -19.08 1.84
C LEU A 465 4.37 -20.05 1.32
N ASP A 466 4.60 -20.05 0.00
CA ASP A 466 5.64 -20.82 -0.67
C ASP A 466 6.72 -19.91 -1.30
N ASP A 467 6.83 -18.67 -0.82
CA ASP A 467 7.75 -17.67 -1.34
C ASP A 467 9.19 -17.96 -0.89
N VAL A 468 10.08 -18.15 -1.86
CA VAL A 468 11.49 -18.44 -1.63
C VAL A 468 12.25 -17.16 -1.31
N SER A 469 12.87 -17.12 -0.13
CA SER A 469 13.64 -15.99 0.40
C SER A 469 15.13 -16.35 0.50
N PRO A 470 15.99 -15.83 -0.38
CA PRO A 470 17.44 -16.05 -0.32
C PRO A 470 18.08 -15.30 0.85
N GLY A 471 19.10 -15.91 1.46
CA GLY A 471 19.86 -15.34 2.58
C GLY A 471 20.79 -14.20 2.17
N ASP A 472 21.75 -14.45 1.27
CA ASP A 472 22.82 -13.50 0.93
C ASP A 472 22.36 -12.45 -0.09
N THR A 473 21.41 -11.60 0.33
CA THR A 473 20.93 -10.47 -0.46
C THR A 473 21.55 -9.17 0.03
N TRP A 474 21.64 -8.16 -0.83
CA TRP A 474 22.18 -6.86 -0.45
C TRP A 474 21.38 -6.17 0.68
N PRO A 475 20.03 -6.29 0.77
CA PRO A 475 19.30 -5.76 1.93
C PRO A 475 19.65 -6.51 3.22
N ASN A 476 19.80 -7.84 3.20
CA ASN A 476 20.19 -8.60 4.39
C ASN A 476 21.61 -8.25 4.87
N ASN A 477 22.54 -8.00 3.94
CA ASN A 477 23.87 -7.48 4.28
C ASN A 477 23.77 -6.08 4.92
N LEU A 478 22.90 -5.18 4.43
CA LEU A 478 22.67 -3.88 5.06
C LEU A 478 22.18 -4.01 6.51
N GLN A 479 21.25 -4.94 6.79
CA GLN A 479 20.73 -5.13 8.13
C GLN A 479 21.77 -5.68 9.12
N LEU A 480 22.65 -6.59 8.66
CA LEU A 480 23.80 -7.03 9.43
C LEU A 480 24.76 -5.88 9.71
N TYR A 481 25.12 -5.08 8.69
CA TYR A 481 25.97 -3.90 8.89
C TYR A 481 25.42 -2.94 9.95
N ARG A 482 24.13 -2.61 9.88
CA ARG A 482 23.49 -1.68 10.84
C ARG A 482 23.55 -2.16 12.29
N SER A 483 23.70 -3.45 12.51
CA SER A 483 23.70 -4.05 13.86
C SER A 483 25.09 -4.45 14.34
N THR A 484 26.04 -4.71 13.44
CA THR A 484 27.42 -5.11 13.79
C THR A 484 28.47 -4.02 13.53
N GLY A 485 28.18 -3.05 12.68
CA GLY A 485 29.13 -2.04 12.21
C GLY A 485 30.20 -2.58 11.26
N GLU A 486 30.14 -3.85 10.84
CA GLU A 486 31.21 -4.46 10.06
C GLU A 486 31.23 -3.98 8.59
N PRO A 487 32.35 -3.38 8.13
CA PRO A 487 32.39 -2.71 6.85
C PRO A 487 32.23 -3.65 5.63
N GLY A 488 32.55 -4.94 5.80
CA GLY A 488 32.39 -5.94 4.74
C GLY A 488 30.93 -6.12 4.31
N TYR A 489 29.99 -6.08 5.27
CA TYR A 489 28.57 -6.15 4.98
C TYR A 489 28.07 -4.90 4.23
N LEU A 490 28.53 -3.70 4.62
CA LEU A 490 28.18 -2.47 3.90
C LEU A 490 28.72 -2.48 2.47
N ALA A 491 29.95 -2.96 2.26
CA ALA A 491 30.54 -3.06 0.92
C ALA A 491 29.69 -3.97 0.00
N LYS A 492 29.25 -5.13 0.50
CA LYS A 492 28.34 -6.03 -0.23
C LYS A 492 26.98 -5.39 -0.49
N ALA A 493 26.42 -4.69 0.49
CA ALA A 493 25.15 -3.98 0.34
C ALA A 493 25.20 -2.92 -0.76
N ARG A 494 26.26 -2.09 -0.78
CA ARG A 494 26.48 -1.07 -1.82
C ARG A 494 26.66 -1.69 -3.20
N ALA A 495 27.54 -2.69 -3.32
CA ALA A 495 27.79 -3.35 -4.59
C ALA A 495 26.51 -3.98 -5.18
N GLY A 496 25.73 -4.68 -4.36
CA GLY A 496 24.46 -5.26 -4.82
C GLY A 496 23.38 -4.24 -5.13
N ALA A 497 23.33 -3.11 -4.41
CA ALA A 497 22.40 -2.01 -4.72
C ALA A 497 22.80 -1.28 -6.01
N ASP A 498 24.09 -1.04 -6.24
CA ASP A 498 24.58 -0.42 -7.48
C ASP A 498 24.28 -1.32 -8.70
N ASP A 499 24.51 -2.63 -8.59
CA ASP A 499 24.14 -3.61 -9.62
C ASP A 499 22.62 -3.63 -9.85
N TYR A 500 21.83 -3.66 -8.77
CA TYR A 500 20.37 -3.59 -8.85
C TYR A 500 19.87 -2.33 -9.57
N ILE A 501 20.45 -1.16 -9.27
CA ILE A 501 20.09 0.08 -9.95
C ILE A 501 20.40 -0.02 -11.44
N ALA A 502 21.60 -0.48 -11.79
CA ALA A 502 22.05 -0.58 -13.18
C ALA A 502 21.25 -1.59 -14.02
N THR A 503 20.83 -2.70 -13.40
CA THR A 503 20.22 -3.83 -14.13
C THR A 503 18.70 -3.87 -14.05
N ARG A 504 18.08 -3.35 -12.97
CA ARG A 504 16.62 -3.39 -12.74
C ARG A 504 15.95 -2.03 -12.77
N LEU A 505 16.54 -0.99 -12.18
CA LEU A 505 15.88 0.33 -12.04
C LEU A 505 16.00 1.17 -13.32
N VAL A 506 17.24 1.40 -13.77
CA VAL A 506 17.58 2.26 -14.92
C VAL A 506 16.92 1.77 -16.21
N PRO A 507 17.09 0.51 -16.64
CA PRO A 507 16.41 0.02 -17.85
C PRO A 507 14.90 -0.21 -17.65
N GLY A 508 14.43 -0.21 -16.40
CA GLY A 508 13.07 -0.62 -16.03
C GLY A 508 12.83 -2.12 -16.18
N ALA A 509 11.78 -2.63 -15.54
CA ALA A 509 11.39 -4.04 -15.71
C ALA A 509 10.92 -4.32 -17.14
N GLN A 510 11.51 -5.35 -17.75
CA GLN A 510 11.15 -5.85 -19.08
C GLN A 510 10.07 -6.93 -19.01
N THR A 511 10.14 -7.77 -17.98
CA THR A 511 9.24 -8.90 -17.73
C THR A 511 8.76 -8.89 -16.28
N PHE A 512 7.94 -9.87 -15.92
CA PHE A 512 7.58 -10.12 -14.53
C PHE A 512 8.60 -11.05 -13.88
N ASP A 513 8.90 -10.83 -12.61
CA ASP A 513 9.70 -11.75 -11.81
C ASP A 513 8.82 -12.94 -11.38
N GLN A 514 9.40 -14.14 -11.30
CA GLN A 514 8.67 -15.33 -10.88
C GLN A 514 8.10 -15.17 -9.46
N GLY A 515 6.81 -15.39 -9.29
CA GLY A 515 6.15 -15.39 -7.98
C GLY A 515 5.77 -14.00 -7.44
N ALA A 516 5.91 -12.92 -8.22
CA ALA A 516 5.46 -11.60 -7.80
C ALA A 516 3.94 -11.56 -7.56
N PHE A 517 3.52 -11.11 -6.37
CA PHE A 517 2.12 -11.01 -5.95
C PHE A 517 1.76 -9.63 -5.42
N PHE A 518 2.51 -9.12 -4.44
CA PHE A 518 2.30 -7.79 -3.84
C PHE A 518 2.90 -6.66 -4.67
N TRP A 519 2.35 -5.45 -4.55
CA TRP A 519 2.82 -4.26 -5.28
C TRP A 519 4.30 -3.92 -5.05
N THR A 520 4.82 -4.19 -3.85
CA THR A 520 6.23 -4.00 -3.50
C THR A 520 7.17 -4.87 -4.32
N ALA A 521 6.72 -6.04 -4.80
CA ALA A 521 7.49 -6.89 -5.71
C ALA A 521 7.49 -6.36 -7.16
N PHE A 522 6.47 -5.59 -7.55
CA PHE A 522 6.39 -5.02 -8.89
C PHE A 522 7.07 -3.65 -9.02
N ALA A 523 7.23 -2.91 -7.92
CA ALA A 523 8.00 -1.67 -7.85
C ALA A 523 9.50 -1.95 -7.61
N PRO A 524 10.38 -0.98 -7.88
CA PRO A 524 11.76 -1.07 -7.43
C PRO A 524 11.88 -1.23 -5.90
N LYS A 525 13.01 -1.73 -5.38
CA LYS A 525 13.29 -1.88 -3.93
C LYS A 525 13.50 -0.54 -3.22
N TRP A 526 12.51 0.34 -3.29
CA TRP A 526 12.62 1.75 -2.92
C TRP A 526 12.78 1.98 -1.42
N ILE A 527 12.19 1.12 -0.58
CA ILE A 527 12.39 1.14 0.88
C ILE A 527 13.84 0.72 1.21
N ASP A 528 14.32 -0.40 0.68
CA ASP A 528 15.69 -0.86 0.93
C ASP A 528 16.75 0.14 0.43
N LEU A 529 16.50 0.78 -0.72
CA LEU A 529 17.36 1.84 -1.27
C LEU A 529 17.36 3.09 -0.38
N PHE A 530 16.21 3.45 0.18
CA PHE A 530 16.11 4.54 1.14
C PHE A 530 16.87 4.21 2.45
N GLU A 531 16.73 2.98 2.95
CA GLU A 531 17.47 2.52 4.13
C GLU A 531 18.99 2.54 3.89
N LEU A 532 19.44 2.21 2.67
CA LEU A 532 20.85 2.33 2.28
C LEU A 532 21.31 3.78 2.17
N PHE A 533 20.46 4.68 1.67
CA PHE A 533 20.74 6.12 1.71
C PHE A 533 20.96 6.58 3.16
N GLU A 534 20.11 6.21 4.11
CA GLU A 534 20.31 6.63 5.50
C GLU A 534 21.62 6.12 6.10
N ALA A 535 22.03 4.90 5.74
CA ALA A 535 23.28 4.31 6.20
C ALA A 535 24.54 4.90 5.54
N THR A 536 24.44 5.54 4.37
CA THR A 536 25.59 5.97 3.57
C THR A 536 25.63 7.46 3.27
N GLN A 537 24.49 8.14 3.38
CA GLN A 537 24.22 9.50 2.93
C GLN A 537 24.49 9.74 1.42
N ASP A 538 24.62 8.68 0.61
CA ASP A 538 24.79 8.80 -0.85
C ASP A 538 23.45 9.10 -1.53
N ARG A 539 23.30 10.35 -2.00
CA ARG A 539 22.06 10.84 -2.63
C ARG A 539 21.61 10.04 -3.85
N ARG A 540 22.49 9.28 -4.52
CA ARG A 540 22.08 8.41 -5.65
C ARG A 540 21.04 7.39 -5.19
N TYR A 541 21.18 6.83 -3.99
CA TYR A 541 20.21 5.88 -3.44
C TYR A 541 18.89 6.56 -3.06
N LEU A 542 18.92 7.82 -2.60
CA LEU A 542 17.71 8.61 -2.35
C LEU A 542 16.92 8.89 -3.63
N GLU A 543 17.59 9.32 -4.71
CA GLU A 543 16.90 9.56 -5.99
C GLU A 543 16.37 8.24 -6.60
N ALA A 544 17.10 7.15 -6.44
CA ALA A 544 16.64 5.81 -6.84
C ALA A 544 15.39 5.38 -6.04
N ALA A 545 15.38 5.63 -4.72
CA ALA A 545 14.22 5.40 -3.86
C ALA A 545 13.03 6.29 -4.26
N ARG A 546 13.26 7.57 -4.58
CA ARG A 546 12.22 8.49 -5.05
C ARG A 546 11.56 8.00 -6.32
N LEU A 547 12.34 7.59 -7.33
CA LEU A 547 11.80 7.03 -8.57
C LEU A 547 11.01 5.74 -8.32
N GLY A 548 11.52 4.85 -7.45
CA GLY A 548 10.80 3.63 -7.09
C GLY A 548 9.49 3.90 -6.34
N ALA A 549 9.46 4.88 -5.44
CA ALA A 549 8.25 5.33 -4.75
C ALA A 549 7.24 5.95 -5.72
N ARG A 550 7.69 6.74 -6.70
CA ARG A 550 6.86 7.29 -7.78
C ARG A 550 6.22 6.20 -8.63
N ARG A 551 6.98 5.16 -8.99
CA ARG A 551 6.43 3.98 -9.70
C ARG A 551 5.44 3.20 -8.83
N PHE A 552 5.67 3.11 -7.52
CA PHE A 552 4.70 2.50 -6.60
C PHE A 552 3.42 3.33 -6.48
N ALA A 553 3.53 4.66 -6.45
CA ALA A 553 2.38 5.56 -6.32
C ALA A 553 1.37 5.42 -7.47
N MET A 554 1.79 4.91 -8.64
CA MET A 554 0.90 4.60 -9.76
C MET A 554 -0.05 3.41 -9.48
N PHE A 555 0.17 2.66 -8.40
CA PHE A 555 -0.78 1.67 -7.87
C PHE A 555 -1.82 2.28 -6.91
N THR A 556 -1.64 3.53 -6.48
CA THR A 556 -2.55 4.19 -5.53
C THR A 556 -3.70 4.88 -6.27
N TRP A 557 -4.91 4.80 -5.73
CA TRP A 557 -6.07 5.49 -6.28
C TRP A 557 -5.86 7.01 -6.28
N ALA A 558 -6.06 7.66 -7.43
CA ALA A 558 -6.08 9.12 -7.58
C ALA A 558 -7.34 9.65 -8.31
N ALA A 559 -8.20 8.73 -8.74
CA ALA A 559 -9.49 8.95 -9.38
C ALA A 559 -10.52 7.98 -8.76
N PRO A 560 -11.84 8.24 -8.90
CA PRO A 560 -12.50 9.38 -9.56
C PRO A 560 -12.36 10.70 -8.77
N ARG A 561 -12.72 11.83 -9.40
CA ARG A 561 -12.74 13.15 -8.72
C ARG A 561 -13.69 13.10 -7.53
N ILE A 562 -13.19 13.51 -6.36
CA ILE A 562 -14.02 13.65 -5.16
C ILE A 562 -14.92 14.89 -5.35
N PRO A 563 -16.25 14.74 -5.30
CA PRO A 563 -17.15 15.89 -5.39
C PRO A 563 -17.18 16.67 -4.08
N ASP A 564 -17.40 17.98 -4.16
CA ASP A 564 -17.66 18.84 -3.00
C ASP A 564 -19.14 18.78 -2.61
N GLU A 565 -19.57 17.58 -2.20
CA GLU A 565 -20.94 17.31 -1.78
C GLU A 565 -20.98 16.23 -0.69
N ASN A 566 -22.14 16.05 -0.06
CA ASN A 566 -22.38 14.94 0.85
C ASN A 566 -22.89 13.71 0.08
N VAL A 567 -22.49 12.53 0.53
CA VAL A 567 -23.02 11.23 0.09
C VAL A 567 -23.85 10.60 1.19
N THR A 568 -24.94 9.94 0.80
CA THR A 568 -25.77 9.15 1.73
C THR A 568 -25.19 7.75 1.88
N VAL A 569 -25.07 7.26 3.11
CA VAL A 569 -24.57 5.92 3.44
C VAL A 569 -25.50 5.17 4.38
N ASN A 570 -25.31 3.85 4.43
CA ASN A 570 -26.10 2.90 5.24
C ASN A 570 -27.62 3.04 5.02
N PRO A 571 -28.10 3.09 3.75
CA PRO A 571 -29.51 3.34 3.47
C PRO A 571 -30.40 2.30 4.17
N GLY A 572 -31.46 2.76 4.83
CA GLY A 572 -32.37 1.88 5.58
C GLY A 572 -31.77 1.31 6.88
N GLY A 573 -30.72 1.93 7.43
CA GLY A 573 -30.19 1.61 8.75
C GLY A 573 -29.29 0.37 8.81
N ASN A 574 -28.73 -0.05 7.68
CA ASN A 574 -27.82 -1.20 7.64
C ASN A 574 -26.56 -0.89 6.84
N ALA A 575 -25.43 -1.36 7.36
CA ALA A 575 -24.17 -1.31 6.64
C ALA A 575 -24.14 -2.36 5.52
N PRO A 576 -23.39 -2.12 4.44
CA PRO A 576 -23.25 -3.10 3.37
C PRO A 576 -22.49 -4.34 3.85
N VAL A 577 -22.80 -5.48 3.25
CA VAL A 577 -22.18 -6.77 3.60
C VAL A 577 -21.18 -7.17 2.54
N TYR A 578 -19.96 -7.48 2.96
CA TYR A 578 -18.93 -8.04 2.11
C TYR A 578 -19.33 -9.45 1.65
N TRP A 579 -19.32 -9.68 0.34
CA TRP A 579 -19.80 -10.92 -0.28
C TRP A 579 -19.14 -12.18 0.28
N TYR A 580 -17.84 -12.11 0.63
CA TYR A 580 -17.10 -13.24 1.19
C TYR A 580 -17.61 -13.58 2.59
N LEU A 581 -17.77 -12.58 3.46
CA LEU A 581 -18.29 -12.80 4.80
C LEU A 581 -19.76 -13.23 4.77
N LYS A 582 -20.54 -12.73 3.82
CA LYS A 582 -21.89 -13.22 3.56
C LYS A 582 -21.91 -14.72 3.24
N SER A 583 -20.97 -15.21 2.42
CA SER A 583 -20.88 -16.65 2.10
C SER A 583 -20.44 -17.49 3.31
N LYS A 584 -19.80 -16.86 4.31
CA LYS A 584 -19.47 -17.45 5.61
C LYS A 584 -20.57 -17.32 6.67
N GLY A 585 -21.72 -16.73 6.33
CA GLY A 585 -22.88 -16.63 7.22
C GLY A 585 -22.96 -15.36 8.07
N HIS A 586 -22.08 -14.38 7.84
CA HIS A 586 -22.12 -13.09 8.55
C HIS A 586 -23.38 -12.31 8.14
N LYS A 587 -23.96 -11.59 9.11
CA LYS A 587 -25.20 -10.82 8.92
C LYS A 587 -24.90 -9.33 8.76
N PRO A 588 -25.77 -8.55 8.09
CA PRO A 588 -25.64 -7.10 8.05
C PRO A 588 -25.54 -6.49 9.45
N MET A 589 -24.64 -5.53 9.59
CA MET A 589 -24.51 -4.73 10.82
C MET A 589 -25.51 -3.58 10.79
N HIS A 590 -26.12 -3.28 11.93
CA HIS A 590 -26.91 -2.07 12.07
C HIS A 590 -25.98 -0.84 12.04
N ALA A 591 -26.30 0.14 11.20
CA ALA A 591 -25.60 1.41 11.13
C ALA A 591 -26.59 2.49 10.72
N PRO A 592 -26.63 3.65 11.39
CA PRO A 592 -27.56 4.71 11.04
C PRO A 592 -27.34 5.18 9.61
N GLU A 593 -28.44 5.52 8.93
CA GLU A 593 -28.37 6.24 7.66
C GLU A 593 -27.79 7.63 7.93
N GLU A 594 -26.73 7.99 7.21
CA GLU A 594 -25.99 9.23 7.43
C GLU A 594 -25.75 9.95 6.09
N SER A 595 -25.70 11.28 6.15
CA SER A 595 -25.22 12.13 5.06
C SER A 595 -23.85 12.70 5.47
N VAL A 596 -22.78 12.33 4.76
CA VAL A 596 -21.41 12.71 5.11
C VAL A 596 -20.64 13.27 3.92
N PRO A 597 -19.68 14.19 4.12
CA PRO A 597 -18.84 14.71 3.03
C PRO A 597 -18.14 13.58 2.26
N ALA A 598 -18.21 13.63 0.92
CA ALA A 598 -17.71 12.57 0.04
C ALA A 598 -16.24 12.23 0.30
N TRP A 599 -15.41 13.24 0.58
CA TRP A 599 -13.97 13.08 0.77
C TRP A 599 -13.61 12.10 1.90
N ARG A 600 -14.43 12.00 2.96
CA ARG A 600 -14.17 11.10 4.10
C ARG A 600 -14.08 9.65 3.64
N LEU A 601 -15.00 9.27 2.75
CA LEU A 601 -15.18 7.90 2.27
C LEU A 601 -14.37 7.56 1.02
N SER A 602 -13.46 8.44 0.60
CA SER A 602 -12.61 8.22 -0.58
C SER A 602 -11.54 7.15 -0.34
N GLU A 603 -11.32 6.29 -1.32
CA GLU A 603 -10.21 5.32 -1.37
C GLU A 603 -8.87 5.95 -1.80
N ILE A 604 -8.88 7.20 -2.27
CA ILE A 604 -7.70 7.86 -2.85
C ILE A 604 -6.52 7.90 -1.87
N GLY A 605 -5.32 7.58 -2.36
CA GLY A 605 -4.09 7.42 -1.59
C GLY A 605 -3.81 6.00 -1.09
N LEU A 606 -4.80 5.10 -1.16
CA LEU A 606 -4.63 3.67 -0.84
C LEU A 606 -4.42 2.86 -2.13
N THR A 607 -3.87 1.65 -1.97
CA THR A 607 -3.75 0.65 -3.03
C THR A 607 -4.71 -0.51 -2.76
N PRO A 608 -5.14 -1.28 -3.78
CA PRO A 608 -5.52 -2.68 -3.57
C PRO A 608 -4.42 -3.45 -2.82
N GLU A 609 -4.69 -4.68 -2.36
CA GLU A 609 -3.65 -5.48 -1.71
C GLU A 609 -2.56 -5.94 -2.68
N SER A 610 -2.95 -6.55 -3.79
CA SER A 610 -2.04 -7.26 -4.67
C SER A 610 -2.62 -7.41 -6.07
N SER A 611 -1.81 -7.91 -7.01
CA SER A 611 -2.25 -8.19 -8.37
C SER A 611 -3.35 -9.26 -8.46
N GLY A 612 -3.34 -10.24 -7.54
CA GLY A 612 -4.27 -11.36 -7.53
C GLY A 612 -5.60 -11.06 -6.84
N THR A 613 -5.59 -10.18 -5.83
CA THR A 613 -6.75 -9.87 -4.98
C THR A 613 -7.38 -8.52 -5.29
N MET A 614 -6.79 -7.67 -6.13
CA MET A 614 -7.35 -6.34 -6.49
C MET A 614 -8.76 -6.36 -7.12
N SER A 615 -9.26 -7.52 -7.56
CA SER A 615 -10.65 -7.66 -8.00
C SER A 615 -11.63 -7.74 -6.82
N GLY A 616 -11.17 -8.25 -5.67
CA GLY A 616 -11.94 -8.38 -4.42
C GLY A 616 -11.56 -7.35 -3.33
N HIS A 617 -10.36 -6.78 -3.37
CA HIS A 617 -9.86 -5.74 -2.45
C HIS A 617 -9.59 -4.46 -3.22
N ARG A 618 -10.55 -3.54 -3.29
CA ARG A 618 -10.36 -2.28 -4.04
C ARG A 618 -9.27 -1.42 -3.41
N ALA A 619 -9.28 -1.30 -2.09
CA ALA A 619 -8.24 -0.61 -1.34
C ALA A 619 -8.02 -1.29 0.02
N ILE A 620 -6.81 -1.28 0.56
CA ILE A 620 -6.51 -1.77 1.91
C ILE A 620 -6.09 -0.63 2.85
N PHE A 621 -6.43 -0.74 4.14
CA PHE A 621 -6.06 0.25 5.16
C PHE A 621 -4.60 0.12 5.61
N MET A 622 -3.89 -0.94 5.22
CA MET A 622 -2.46 -1.13 5.49
C MET A 622 -1.59 -0.24 4.60
N ALA A 623 -1.63 1.06 4.87
CA ALA A 623 -0.88 2.10 4.16
C ALA A 623 0.59 2.18 4.60
N ASN A 624 1.30 1.05 4.68
CA ASN A 624 2.70 1.00 5.08
C ASN A 624 3.62 1.86 4.20
N HIS A 625 3.25 2.11 2.94
CA HIS A 625 4.00 3.01 2.05
C HIS A 625 4.01 4.47 2.51
N ALA A 626 3.01 4.92 3.28
CA ALA A 626 2.79 6.33 3.54
C ALA A 626 3.91 7.00 4.35
N PRO A 627 4.39 6.46 5.49
CA PRO A 627 5.51 7.07 6.21
C PRO A 627 6.79 7.16 5.38
N TRP A 628 7.10 6.13 4.59
CA TRP A 628 8.27 6.13 3.71
C TRP A 628 8.16 7.19 2.60
N MET A 629 7.00 7.30 1.95
CA MET A 629 6.75 8.33 0.94
C MET A 629 6.83 9.73 1.53
N LEU A 630 6.29 9.96 2.73
CA LEU A 630 6.37 11.26 3.40
C LEU A 630 7.82 11.65 3.72
N ARG A 631 8.64 10.69 4.16
CA ARG A 631 10.06 10.93 4.45
C ARG A 631 10.87 11.23 3.19
N ILE A 632 10.68 10.45 2.13
CA ILE A 632 11.30 10.70 0.83
C ILE A 632 10.87 12.08 0.30
N ALA A 633 9.58 12.41 0.39
CA ALA A 633 9.05 13.70 -0.03
C ALA A 633 9.72 14.85 0.74
N ALA A 634 9.88 14.74 2.06
CA ALA A 634 10.55 15.76 2.87
C ALA A 634 12.01 16.01 2.45
N LEU A 635 12.73 14.95 2.06
CA LEU A 635 14.14 15.02 1.68
C LEU A 635 14.38 15.42 0.22
N THR A 636 13.37 15.27 -0.64
CA THR A 636 13.49 15.48 -2.10
C THR A 636 12.62 16.62 -2.63
N GLY A 637 11.67 17.11 -1.84
CA GLY A 637 10.67 18.10 -2.26
C GLY A 637 9.54 17.51 -3.11
N ASP A 638 9.37 16.19 -3.15
CA ASP A 638 8.37 15.54 -4.00
C ASP A 638 6.94 15.62 -3.41
N THR A 639 6.21 16.68 -3.77
CA THR A 639 4.87 16.97 -3.21
C THR A 639 3.81 15.94 -3.60
N PHE A 640 4.00 15.19 -4.69
CA PHE A 640 3.09 14.10 -5.05
C PHE A 640 3.12 12.97 -4.03
N LEU A 641 4.33 12.54 -3.65
CA LEU A 641 4.51 11.50 -2.64
C LEU A 641 4.00 11.96 -1.27
N HIS A 642 4.19 13.23 -0.93
CA HIS A 642 3.62 13.85 0.26
C HIS A 642 2.09 13.74 0.28
N ASP A 643 1.41 14.16 -0.79
CA ASP A 643 -0.05 14.18 -0.85
C ASP A 643 -0.65 12.77 -0.85
N VAL A 644 0.01 11.80 -1.51
CA VAL A 644 -0.35 10.38 -1.45
C VAL A 644 -0.26 9.86 -0.02
N ALA A 645 0.85 10.14 0.68
CA ALA A 645 1.06 9.70 2.05
C ALA A 645 0.01 10.28 3.01
N ARG A 646 -0.27 11.58 2.93
CA ARG A 646 -1.31 12.22 3.74
C ARG A 646 -2.70 11.66 3.46
N SER A 647 -3.03 11.50 2.18
CA SER A 647 -4.30 10.92 1.73
C SER A 647 -4.54 9.51 2.28
N ALA A 648 -3.47 8.74 2.49
CA ALA A 648 -3.54 7.37 2.95
C ALA A 648 -3.80 7.20 4.47
N VAL A 649 -3.47 8.20 5.30
CA VAL A 649 -3.48 8.07 6.77
C VAL A 649 -4.46 9.02 7.46
N ILE A 650 -4.49 10.29 7.10
CA ILE A 650 -5.16 11.34 7.87
C ILE A 650 -6.70 11.20 7.82
N GLY A 651 -7.34 11.23 8.99
CA GLY A 651 -8.80 11.36 9.13
C GLY A 651 -9.66 10.18 8.70
N ARG A 652 -9.10 8.95 8.62
CA ARG A 652 -9.83 7.79 8.06
C ARG A 652 -10.60 6.94 9.08
N TYR A 653 -10.14 6.87 10.33
CA TYR A 653 -10.69 5.92 11.30
C TYR A 653 -10.39 6.34 12.75
N ARG A 654 -11.24 5.91 13.67
CA ARG A 654 -11.10 6.15 15.12
C ARG A 654 -10.52 4.98 15.90
N ASN A 655 -10.47 3.79 15.29
CA ASN A 655 -9.90 2.55 15.82
C ASN A 655 -9.49 1.66 14.63
N PHE A 656 -9.10 0.39 14.85
CA PHE A 656 -8.76 -0.54 13.76
C PHE A 656 -9.95 -0.71 12.79
N PRO A 657 -9.81 -0.31 11.51
CA PRO A 657 -10.93 -0.22 10.56
C PRO A 657 -11.25 -1.55 9.87
N GLY A 658 -10.64 -2.66 10.28
CA GLY A 658 -10.58 -3.88 9.48
C GLY A 658 -9.56 -3.74 8.34
N TYR A 659 -9.64 -4.61 7.35
CA TYR A 659 -8.56 -4.75 6.36
C TYR A 659 -8.72 -3.90 5.09
N HIS A 660 -9.91 -3.88 4.50
CA HIS A 660 -10.11 -3.34 3.14
C HIS A 660 -11.41 -2.56 2.95
N ILE A 661 -11.47 -1.87 1.82
CA ILE A 661 -12.64 -1.23 1.23
C ILE A 661 -13.03 -2.05 0.01
N ASN A 662 -14.21 -2.67 0.04
CA ASN A 662 -14.75 -3.40 -1.12
C ASN A 662 -16.28 -3.55 -1.13
N THR A 663 -16.95 -2.88 -0.21
CA THR A 663 -18.40 -2.76 -0.14
C THR A 663 -18.85 -1.37 -0.61
N ALA A 664 -20.16 -1.12 -0.64
CA ALA A 664 -20.65 0.25 -0.82
C ALA A 664 -20.06 1.19 0.25
N ARG A 665 -20.02 2.49 -0.04
CA ARG A 665 -19.47 3.47 0.90
C ARG A 665 -20.24 3.44 2.23
N THR A 666 -19.53 3.43 3.35
CA THR A 666 -20.10 3.34 4.70
C THR A 666 -19.18 4.00 5.72
N THR A 667 -19.77 4.57 6.76
CA THR A 667 -19.10 5.21 7.91
C THR A 667 -18.76 4.21 9.03
N ILE A 668 -19.24 2.97 8.94
CA ILE A 668 -19.22 2.05 10.09
C ILE A 668 -17.78 1.66 10.50
N TYR A 669 -16.87 1.49 9.56
CA TYR A 669 -15.45 1.18 9.85
C TYR A 669 -14.70 2.38 10.47
N GLU A 670 -15.27 3.59 10.40
CA GLU A 670 -14.69 4.79 11.01
C GLU A 670 -15.02 4.91 12.50
N GLN A 671 -15.95 4.09 13.01
CA GLN A 671 -16.46 4.15 14.39
C GLN A 671 -15.46 3.56 15.39
N ALA A 672 -15.38 4.15 16.58
CA ALA A 672 -14.43 3.73 17.62
C ALA A 672 -14.73 2.30 18.15
N ASP A 673 -16.00 1.91 18.16
CA ASP A 673 -16.49 0.62 18.63
C ASP A 673 -16.57 -0.43 17.51
N TYR A 674 -16.22 -0.08 16.26
CA TYR A 674 -16.29 -0.98 15.12
C TYR A 674 -15.62 -2.35 15.39
N PRO A 675 -14.34 -2.39 15.83
CA PRO A 675 -13.64 -3.65 16.06
C PRO A 675 -13.97 -4.32 17.40
N LEU A 676 -14.78 -3.71 18.28
CA LEU A 676 -15.08 -4.20 19.63
C LEU A 676 -16.25 -5.19 19.64
N ARG A 677 -16.23 -6.13 18.69
CA ARG A 677 -17.32 -7.07 18.42
C ARG A 677 -16.78 -8.48 18.18
N PRO A 678 -17.58 -9.53 18.45
CA PRO A 678 -17.30 -10.87 17.98
C PRO A 678 -17.04 -10.92 16.47
N HIS A 679 -16.18 -11.83 16.03
CA HIS A 679 -15.76 -11.94 14.62
C HIS A 679 -16.93 -12.14 13.65
N ASP A 680 -17.93 -12.93 14.04
CA ASP A 680 -19.12 -13.26 13.26
C ASP A 680 -20.12 -12.09 13.16
N GLU A 681 -19.96 -11.05 13.97
CA GLU A 681 -20.72 -9.80 13.88
C GLU A 681 -20.08 -8.76 12.95
N LEU A 682 -18.84 -8.96 12.51
CA LEU A 682 -18.12 -8.06 11.59
C LEU A 682 -18.44 -8.48 10.15
N SER A 683 -19.11 -7.62 9.38
CA SER A 683 -19.65 -8.02 8.05
C SER A 683 -19.26 -7.11 6.89
N VAL A 684 -18.68 -5.94 7.16
CA VAL A 684 -18.41 -4.89 6.16
C VAL A 684 -17.09 -5.10 5.43
N ASN A 685 -16.08 -5.58 6.14
CA ASN A 685 -14.78 -5.99 5.62
C ASN A 685 -14.16 -7.07 6.51
N SER A 686 -13.08 -7.69 6.05
CA SER A 686 -12.40 -8.77 6.77
C SER A 686 -11.47 -8.25 7.89
N PHE A 687 -11.15 -9.14 8.83
CA PHE A 687 -10.23 -8.89 9.92
C PHE A 687 -9.08 -9.90 9.90
N HIS A 688 -7.86 -9.43 9.67
CA HIS A 688 -6.64 -10.19 9.88
C HIS A 688 -6.00 -9.70 11.18
N TYR A 689 -6.17 -10.45 12.27
CA TYR A 689 -5.80 -10.01 13.62
C TYR A 689 -4.29 -9.79 13.79
N ASN A 690 -3.48 -10.45 12.97
CA ASN A 690 -2.04 -10.24 12.89
C ASN A 690 -1.64 -8.87 12.26
N HIS A 691 -2.58 -8.11 11.68
CA HIS A 691 -2.33 -6.77 11.11
C HIS A 691 -2.55 -5.62 12.12
N ILE A 692 -3.09 -5.90 13.30
CA ILE A 692 -3.42 -4.87 14.32
C ILE A 692 -2.16 -4.11 14.76
N TRP A 693 -1.11 -4.84 15.17
CA TRP A 693 0.16 -4.24 15.60
C TRP A 693 0.93 -3.56 14.45
N PRO A 694 1.06 -4.17 13.25
CA PRO A 694 1.60 -3.47 12.09
C PRO A 694 0.85 -2.17 11.76
N HIS A 695 -0.48 -2.13 11.90
CA HIS A 695 -1.24 -0.92 11.64
C HIS A 695 -0.91 0.18 12.67
N MET A 696 -0.70 -0.16 13.94
CA MET A 696 -0.21 0.81 14.94
C MET A 696 1.20 1.32 14.62
N SER A 697 2.08 0.46 14.09
CA SER A 697 3.40 0.88 13.62
C SER A 697 3.32 1.91 12.50
N ILE A 698 2.36 1.81 11.58
CA ILE A 698 2.12 2.83 10.53
C ILE A 698 1.84 4.18 11.19
N LEU A 699 0.94 4.24 12.19
CA LEU A 699 0.55 5.49 12.83
C LEU A 699 1.70 6.12 13.61
N LEU A 700 2.45 5.33 14.37
CA LEU A 700 3.62 5.80 15.09
C LEU A 700 4.70 6.32 14.12
N ASP A 701 5.02 5.56 13.06
CA ASP A 701 6.01 5.96 12.07
C ASP A 701 5.56 7.23 11.32
N TYR A 702 4.27 7.34 11.01
CA TYR A 702 3.70 8.54 10.41
C TYR A 702 3.83 9.76 11.34
N LEU A 703 3.50 9.64 12.63
CA LEU A 703 3.63 10.74 13.61
C LEU A 703 5.07 11.23 13.73
N VAL A 704 6.04 10.31 13.80
CA VAL A 704 7.47 10.65 13.83
C VAL A 704 7.89 11.33 12.53
N THR A 705 7.44 10.82 11.38
CA THR A 705 7.81 11.36 10.07
C THR A 705 7.18 12.72 9.80
N ASP A 706 5.94 12.95 10.22
CA ASP A 706 5.24 14.24 10.06
C ASP A 706 5.96 15.33 10.88
N ALA A 707 6.40 15.00 12.10
CA ALA A 707 7.22 15.90 12.91
C ALA A 707 8.59 16.16 12.26
N PHE A 708 9.26 15.13 11.74
CA PHE A 708 10.53 15.26 11.00
C PHE A 708 10.38 16.16 9.76
N ALA A 709 9.37 15.91 8.94
CA ALA A 709 9.13 16.63 7.69
C ALA A 709 8.84 18.11 7.95
N ARG A 710 7.92 18.40 8.88
CA ARG A 710 7.50 19.78 9.20
C ARG A 710 8.59 20.58 9.91
N SER A 711 9.40 19.93 10.74
CA SER A 711 10.54 20.56 11.41
C SER A 711 11.79 20.65 10.53
N LYS A 712 11.76 20.12 9.29
CA LYS A 712 12.92 20.02 8.38
C LYS A 712 14.12 19.31 9.01
N GLY A 713 13.84 18.24 9.77
CA GLY A 713 14.85 17.43 10.46
C GLY A 713 15.39 18.03 11.76
N GLU A 714 14.79 19.10 12.28
CA GLU A 714 15.13 19.61 13.63
C GLU A 714 14.54 18.74 14.74
N ILE A 715 13.51 17.98 14.44
CA ILE A 715 13.02 16.86 15.24
C ILE A 715 13.34 15.60 14.46
N ASP A 716 14.22 14.76 14.99
CA ASP A 716 14.68 13.55 14.30
C ASP A 716 15.02 12.46 15.32
N PHE A 717 14.52 11.25 15.09
CA PHE A 717 14.68 10.12 16.01
C PHE A 717 15.35 8.95 15.30
N PRO A 718 16.43 8.39 15.87
CA PRO A 718 17.05 7.19 15.33
C PRO A 718 16.05 6.05 15.20
N SER A 719 16.18 5.29 14.12
CA SER A 719 15.28 4.18 13.83
C SER A 719 16.01 2.88 13.56
N ARG A 720 15.32 1.76 13.77
CA ARG A 720 15.66 0.46 13.18
C ARG A 720 14.59 0.04 12.17
N PHE A 721 14.78 -1.10 11.52
CA PHE A 721 13.89 -1.58 10.46
C PHE A 721 12.98 -2.71 10.96
N ILE A 722 11.68 -2.57 10.71
CA ILE A 722 10.72 -3.65 10.82
C ILE A 722 10.41 -4.10 9.39
N GLU A 723 10.92 -5.27 8.99
CA GLU A 723 10.65 -5.82 7.66
C GLU A 723 9.18 -6.23 7.55
N GLY A 724 8.70 -7.10 8.45
CA GLY A 724 7.41 -7.77 8.25
C GLY A 724 7.38 -8.59 6.93
N TYR A 725 6.39 -9.46 6.75
CA TYR A 725 6.24 -10.11 5.45
C TYR A 725 5.45 -9.20 4.48
N ALA A 726 5.56 -9.47 3.18
CA ALA A 726 4.86 -8.74 2.12
C ALA A 726 5.20 -7.24 2.08
N TYR A 727 4.25 -6.38 2.42
CA TYR A 727 4.37 -4.92 2.37
C TYR A 727 4.33 -4.28 3.79
N LEU A 728 4.32 -5.09 4.86
CA LEU A 728 4.12 -4.66 6.25
C LEU A 728 5.38 -4.04 6.89
N GLN A 729 6.11 -3.25 6.10
CA GLN A 729 7.39 -2.61 6.45
C GLN A 729 7.16 -1.29 7.20
N SER A 730 7.87 -1.07 8.30
CA SER A 730 7.80 0.18 9.11
C SER A 730 9.15 0.46 9.79
N LYS A 731 9.30 1.65 10.36
CA LYS A 731 10.42 1.94 11.26
C LYS A 731 10.12 1.59 12.72
N PHE A 732 11.17 1.18 13.44
CA PHE A 732 11.18 0.94 14.89
C PHE A 732 11.85 2.12 15.61
N TYR A 733 11.29 2.61 16.71
CA TYR A 733 11.76 3.81 17.39
C TYR A 733 11.86 3.64 18.92
N GLY A 734 12.47 4.63 19.58
CA GLY A 734 12.45 4.77 21.05
C GLY A 734 13.57 4.05 21.78
N ASP A 735 14.45 3.34 21.09
CA ASP A 735 15.57 2.61 21.71
C ASP A 735 16.86 3.42 21.88
N ARG A 736 16.89 4.66 21.36
CA ARG A 736 17.98 5.62 21.53
C ARG A 736 17.43 7.05 21.59
N PRO A 737 18.15 8.00 22.23
CA PRO A 737 17.80 9.41 22.14
C PRO A 737 18.00 9.95 20.72
N GLY A 738 17.13 10.86 20.32
CA GLY A 738 17.19 11.64 19.09
C GLY A 738 17.43 13.12 19.35
N LYS A 739 17.18 13.92 18.32
CA LYS A 739 17.33 15.37 18.32
C LYS A 739 15.97 16.06 18.39
N PHE A 740 15.88 17.13 19.18
CA PHE A 740 14.72 18.02 19.26
C PHE A 740 15.19 19.47 19.36
N HIS A 741 15.19 20.23 18.26
CA HIS A 741 15.60 21.65 18.21
C HIS A 741 16.88 21.98 18.99
N GLY A 742 17.98 21.29 18.64
CA GLY A 742 19.30 21.46 19.27
C GLY A 742 19.55 20.63 20.52
N PHE A 743 18.52 20.05 21.14
CA PHE A 743 18.69 19.08 22.24
C PHE A 743 18.91 17.67 21.67
N THR A 744 19.82 16.89 22.25
CA THR A 744 20.18 15.53 21.77
C THR A 744 19.87 14.43 22.79
N ASP A 745 19.11 14.76 23.83
CA ASP A 745 18.70 13.87 24.93
C ASP A 745 17.26 13.37 24.78
N ALA A 746 16.56 13.74 23.70
CA ALA A 746 15.15 13.47 23.51
C ALA A 746 14.90 11.97 23.22
N THR A 747 14.35 11.24 24.18
CA THR A 747 13.93 9.84 24.00
C THR A 747 12.42 9.78 23.79
N LEU A 748 11.95 9.21 22.68
CA LEU A 748 10.52 9.06 22.40
C LEU A 748 9.81 8.37 23.57
N TRP A 749 8.75 9.01 24.05
CA TRP A 749 7.97 8.54 25.18
C TRP A 749 6.57 9.15 25.06
N MET A 750 5.59 8.32 24.72
CA MET A 750 4.22 8.70 24.44
C MET A 750 3.24 7.67 25.03
N PRO A 751 3.14 7.56 26.38
CA PRO A 751 2.12 6.72 27.00
C PRO A 751 0.70 7.07 26.58
N GLN A 752 -0.17 6.06 26.59
CA GLN A 752 -1.58 6.24 26.24
C GLN A 752 -2.22 7.33 27.13
N ARG A 753 -3.04 8.20 26.51
CA ARG A 753 -3.81 9.25 27.19
C ARG A 753 -2.95 10.26 27.95
N LEU A 754 -1.69 10.47 27.54
CA LEU A 754 -0.77 11.41 28.20
C LEU A 754 -1.27 12.87 28.12
N LEU A 755 -1.71 13.30 26.94
CA LEU A 755 -2.15 14.67 26.68
C LEU A 755 -3.60 14.69 26.21
N GLN A 756 -4.37 15.63 26.75
CA GLN A 756 -5.61 16.09 26.15
C GLN A 756 -5.32 17.37 25.35
N VAL A 757 -5.63 17.33 24.06
CA VAL A 757 -5.52 18.48 23.15
C VAL A 757 -6.94 18.81 22.70
N GLY A 758 -7.35 20.06 22.85
CA GLY A 758 -8.76 20.45 22.66
C GLY A 758 -9.29 20.43 21.23
N ASP A 759 -8.44 20.14 20.23
CA ASP A 759 -8.82 20.09 18.82
C ASP A 759 -8.30 18.80 18.16
N VAL A 760 -9.16 18.13 17.38
CA VAL A 760 -8.85 16.86 16.69
C VAL A 760 -7.85 17.03 15.54
N GLU A 761 -7.71 18.24 15.01
CA GLU A 761 -6.77 18.57 13.95
C GLU A 761 -5.32 18.59 14.41
N LEU A 762 -5.07 18.63 15.72
CA LEU A 762 -3.72 18.53 16.27
C LEU A 762 -3.38 17.07 16.59
N ASN A 763 -2.35 16.58 15.92
CA ASN A 763 -1.60 15.41 16.35
C ASN A 763 -0.43 15.86 17.25
N TYR A 764 0.06 14.97 18.10
CA TYR A 764 1.25 15.21 18.91
C TYR A 764 2.26 14.07 18.83
N LEU A 765 3.53 14.43 19.00
CA LEU A 765 4.65 13.52 19.28
C LEU A 765 5.36 14.00 20.55
N THR A 766 5.61 13.10 21.51
CA THR A 766 6.25 13.46 22.77
C THR A 766 7.55 12.70 23.02
N ALA A 767 8.46 13.35 23.73
CA ALA A 767 9.71 12.76 24.18
C ALA A 767 10.08 13.29 25.57
N ARG A 768 10.85 12.49 26.32
CA ARG A 768 11.46 12.88 27.59
C ARG A 768 12.95 13.14 27.39
N GLY A 769 13.53 14.06 28.17
CA GLY A 769 14.97 14.33 28.22
C GLY A 769 15.48 14.47 29.64
N GLU A 770 16.68 15.02 29.79
CA GLU A 770 17.30 15.29 31.09
C GLU A 770 16.69 16.55 31.71
N GLY A 771 15.72 16.35 32.61
CA GLY A 771 14.98 17.47 33.23
C GLY A 771 14.14 18.27 32.23
N ARG A 772 13.76 17.65 31.12
CA ARG A 772 12.97 18.26 30.04
C ARG A 772 11.88 17.34 29.54
N PHE A 773 10.81 17.95 29.07
CA PHE A 773 9.74 17.29 28.33
C PHE A 773 9.51 18.00 27.00
N TYR A 774 9.37 17.23 25.93
CA TYR A 774 9.25 17.72 24.56
C TYR A 774 7.90 17.34 23.97
N ILE A 775 7.24 18.28 23.29
CA ILE A 775 6.01 18.04 22.51
C ILE A 775 6.17 18.67 21.14
N ALA A 776 5.91 17.92 20.08
CA ALA A 776 5.70 18.47 18.74
C ALA A 776 4.21 18.38 18.42
N LEU A 777 3.54 19.51 18.24
CA LEU A 777 2.15 19.58 17.81
C LEU A 777 2.11 19.83 16.30
N THR A 778 1.47 18.95 15.54
CA THR A 778 1.32 19.10 14.08
C THR A 778 -0.13 19.33 13.72
N ASN A 779 -0.37 20.40 12.95
CA ASN A 779 -1.71 20.79 12.54
C ASN A 779 -2.06 20.17 11.19
N GLN A 780 -3.15 19.39 11.17
CA GLN A 780 -3.66 18.73 9.97
C GLN A 780 -4.71 19.58 9.22
N SER A 781 -5.06 20.76 9.76
CA SER A 781 -5.97 21.73 9.16
C SER A 781 -5.24 22.80 8.34
N ARG A 782 -5.97 23.36 7.36
CA ARG A 782 -5.59 24.55 6.57
C ARG A 782 -5.91 25.88 7.28
N THR A 783 -6.31 25.83 8.55
CA THR A 783 -6.50 27.00 9.42
C THR A 783 -5.62 26.88 10.66
N ALA A 784 -5.27 28.01 11.27
CA ALA A 784 -4.57 28.00 12.54
C ALA A 784 -5.46 27.38 13.62
N VAL A 785 -4.86 26.62 14.52
CA VAL A 785 -5.56 26.02 15.67
C VAL A 785 -4.96 26.60 16.94
N THR A 786 -5.80 27.15 17.80
CA THR A 786 -5.41 27.62 19.14
C THR A 786 -6.16 26.81 20.17
N THR A 787 -5.44 26.19 21.10
CA THR A 787 -6.06 25.27 22.07
C THR A 787 -5.28 25.21 23.39
N GLU A 788 -5.95 24.73 24.42
CA GLU A 788 -5.32 24.34 25.68
C GLU A 788 -4.79 22.91 25.56
N VAL A 789 -3.54 22.70 25.97
CA VAL A 789 -2.94 21.39 26.16
C VAL A 789 -2.95 21.08 27.65
N ALA A 790 -3.54 19.95 28.03
CA ALA A 790 -3.60 19.48 29.41
C ALA A 790 -2.92 18.12 29.56
N PHE A 791 -2.05 17.99 30.56
CA PHE A 791 -1.47 16.71 30.95
C PHE A 791 -2.46 15.90 31.77
N ASN A 792 -2.50 14.59 31.53
CA ASN A 792 -3.25 13.67 32.36
C ASN A 792 -2.53 13.43 33.70
N PRO A 793 -3.12 13.82 34.84
CA PRO A 793 -2.48 13.70 36.16
C PRO A 793 -2.27 12.25 36.60
N ASP A 794 -3.01 11.28 36.05
CA ASP A 794 -2.84 9.86 36.36
C ASP A 794 -1.62 9.25 35.63
N VAL A 795 -1.18 9.89 34.55
CA VAL A 795 -0.04 9.44 33.72
C VAL A 795 1.24 10.16 34.14
N LEU A 796 1.20 11.50 34.28
CA LEU A 796 2.34 12.32 34.69
C LEU A 796 1.93 13.34 35.77
N PRO A 797 1.78 12.92 37.05
CA PRO A 797 1.33 13.80 38.14
C PRO A 797 2.21 15.04 38.33
N ALA A 798 3.52 14.91 38.10
CA ALA A 798 4.49 15.99 38.28
C ALA A 798 4.13 17.25 37.47
N ALA A 799 3.55 17.08 36.27
CA ALA A 799 3.12 18.21 35.44
C ALA A 799 2.07 19.11 36.13
N GLY A 800 1.25 18.54 37.01
CA GLY A 800 0.21 19.25 37.77
C GLY A 800 0.68 19.87 39.09
N GLN A 801 1.82 19.44 39.62
CA GLN A 801 2.30 19.82 40.96
C GLN A 801 3.24 21.03 40.95
N GLY A 802 3.75 21.42 39.79
CA GLY A 802 4.73 22.50 39.65
C GLY A 802 4.29 23.59 38.67
N THR A 803 5.14 24.62 38.60
CA THR A 803 5.10 25.67 37.58
C THR A 803 6.38 25.53 36.75
N TYR A 804 6.24 25.29 35.44
CA TYR A 804 7.38 25.02 34.57
C TYR A 804 7.46 26.04 33.44
N ARG A 805 8.68 26.44 33.10
CA ARG A 805 8.92 27.30 31.94
C ARG A 805 8.71 26.50 30.66
N VAL A 806 8.00 27.09 29.70
CA VAL A 806 7.69 26.47 28.42
C VAL A 806 8.22 27.35 27.29
N LYS A 807 9.12 26.81 26.48
CA LYS A 807 9.60 27.47 25.25
C LYS A 807 8.80 26.98 24.06
N LEU A 808 8.36 27.91 23.22
CA LEU A 808 7.61 27.61 22.00
C LEU A 808 8.49 27.90 20.78
N ILE A 809 8.48 26.97 19.83
CA ILE A 809 9.19 27.08 18.56
C ILE A 809 8.18 26.76 17.45
N ALA A 810 7.71 27.77 16.72
CA ALA A 810 6.74 27.61 15.65
C ALA A 810 7.45 27.56 14.30
N ASP A 811 7.22 26.49 13.54
CA ASP A 811 7.79 26.27 12.20
C ASP A 811 9.32 26.47 12.14
N GLY A 812 10.00 26.03 13.21
CA GLY A 812 11.45 26.12 13.37
C GLY A 812 11.98 27.47 13.86
N GLN A 813 11.10 28.43 14.15
CA GLN A 813 11.48 29.75 14.66
C GLN A 813 11.06 29.92 16.13
N PRO A 814 11.86 30.60 16.98
CA PRO A 814 11.44 30.96 18.34
C PRO A 814 10.12 31.73 18.31
N ALA A 815 9.12 31.24 19.05
CA ALA A 815 7.74 31.75 19.07
C ALA A 815 7.30 32.24 20.46
N GLY A 816 8.28 32.59 21.31
CA GLY A 816 8.06 33.09 22.66
C GLY A 816 8.07 32.01 23.73
N GLU A 817 7.63 32.41 24.92
CA GLU A 817 7.62 31.57 26.12
C GLU A 817 6.26 31.67 26.82
N THR A 818 5.86 30.59 27.46
CA THR A 818 4.69 30.52 28.32
C THR A 818 5.02 29.71 29.57
N THR A 819 4.03 29.38 30.37
CA THR A 819 4.21 28.64 31.62
C THR A 819 3.21 27.49 31.69
N LEU A 820 3.69 26.30 32.02
CA LEU A 820 2.86 25.17 32.39
C LEU A 820 2.46 25.35 33.86
N THR A 821 1.18 25.57 34.12
CA THR A 821 0.64 25.73 35.48
C THR A 821 -0.56 24.81 35.66
N GLY A 822 -0.59 24.05 36.76
CA GLY A 822 -1.65 23.07 37.01
C GLY A 822 -1.78 22.03 35.89
N GLY A 823 -0.66 21.68 35.24
CA GLY A 823 -0.63 20.71 34.14
C GLY A 823 -1.17 21.23 32.80
N LYS A 824 -1.35 22.55 32.65
CA LYS A 824 -1.98 23.15 31.47
C LYS A 824 -1.17 24.32 30.89
N PHE A 825 -1.23 24.48 29.57
CA PHE A 825 -0.74 25.66 28.85
C PHE A 825 -1.50 25.85 27.53
N ASN A 826 -1.53 27.09 27.01
CA ASN A 826 -2.12 27.40 25.72
C ASN A 826 -1.06 27.41 24.61
N VAL A 827 -1.47 27.02 23.41
CA VAL A 827 -0.62 26.99 22.23
C VAL A 827 -1.42 27.32 20.97
N THR A 828 -0.76 27.98 20.03
CA THR A 828 -1.27 28.21 18.67
C THR A 828 -0.36 27.50 17.69
N VAL A 829 -0.94 26.69 16.80
CA VAL A 829 -0.23 26.01 15.71
C VAL A 829 -0.72 26.57 14.38
N ALA A 830 0.22 26.99 13.53
CA ALA A 830 -0.07 27.57 12.22
C ALA A 830 -0.82 26.57 11.30
N PRO A 831 -1.55 27.05 10.28
CA PRO A 831 -2.15 26.20 9.26
C PRO A 831 -1.11 25.25 8.66
N MET A 832 -1.39 23.94 8.66
CA MET A 832 -0.45 22.95 8.14
C MET A 832 0.97 23.14 8.69
N GLY A 833 1.10 23.63 9.93
CA GLY A 833 2.38 23.94 10.57
C GLY A 833 2.72 22.96 11.69
N LEU A 834 3.81 23.29 12.39
CA LEU A 834 4.27 22.59 13.59
C LEU A 834 4.60 23.60 14.68
N THR A 835 4.24 23.29 15.93
CA THR A 835 4.76 24.00 17.10
C THR A 835 5.43 23.01 18.03
N ALA A 836 6.74 23.16 18.18
CA ALA A 836 7.55 22.46 19.15
C ALA A 836 7.48 23.19 20.50
N VAL A 837 7.38 22.40 21.55
CA VAL A 837 7.22 22.83 22.93
C VAL A 837 8.33 22.15 23.75
N VAL A 838 9.14 22.95 24.44
CA VAL A 838 10.17 22.46 25.36
C VAL A 838 9.81 22.92 26.76
N ILE A 839 9.49 21.97 27.64
CA ILE A 839 9.15 22.23 29.03
C ILE A 839 10.39 21.95 29.89
N GLU A 840 10.91 22.99 30.54
CA GLU A 840 12.13 22.92 31.34
C GLU A 840 11.83 22.61 32.81
N GLY A 841 12.59 21.70 33.42
CA GLY A 841 12.45 21.28 34.82
C GLY A 841 11.45 20.15 35.06
N LEU A 842 10.72 19.69 34.04
CA LEU A 842 9.78 18.57 34.15
C LEU A 842 10.49 17.23 33.92
N THR A 843 10.71 16.48 34.99
CA THR A 843 11.37 15.16 34.95
C THR A 843 10.34 14.04 34.80
N VAL A 844 10.62 13.09 33.90
CA VAL A 844 9.82 11.88 33.69
C VAL A 844 10.54 10.66 34.26
N ALA A 845 9.83 9.88 35.09
CA ALA A 845 10.27 8.57 35.54
C ALA A 845 9.49 7.48 34.76
N PRO A 846 10.08 6.90 33.69
CA PRO A 846 9.39 5.89 32.89
C PRO A 846 9.17 4.60 33.70
N LYS A 847 8.04 3.94 33.51
CA LYS A 847 7.61 2.72 34.23
C LYS A 847 8.33 1.47 33.73
N PHE A 848 8.58 1.39 32.42
CA PHE A 848 9.04 0.19 31.73
C PHE A 848 10.24 0.45 30.83
N GLN A 849 10.26 1.54 30.06
CA GLN A 849 11.25 1.81 29.02
C GLN A 849 12.70 1.66 29.50
N HIS A 850 13.01 2.16 30.70
CA HIS A 850 14.36 2.08 31.29
C HIS A 850 14.82 0.64 31.54
N LYS A 851 13.90 -0.32 31.75
CA LYS A 851 14.23 -1.73 31.97
C LYS A 851 14.77 -2.38 30.70
N LEU A 852 14.20 -2.07 29.54
CA LEU A 852 14.69 -2.57 28.25
C LEU A 852 16.01 -1.90 27.86
N LEU A 853 16.14 -0.60 28.08
CA LEU A 853 17.31 0.18 27.67
C LEU A 853 18.52 0.04 28.61
N ALA A 854 18.40 -0.72 29.70
CA ALA A 854 19.49 -0.99 30.63
C ALA A 854 20.37 -2.18 30.20
N THR A 855 20.16 -2.73 29.00
CA THR A 855 21.00 -3.78 28.44
C THR A 855 22.38 -3.27 28.03
N ALA A 856 23.40 -4.12 28.14
CA ALA A 856 24.74 -3.81 27.69
C ALA A 856 25.51 -5.08 27.27
N PRO A 857 26.54 -4.98 26.40
CA PRO A 857 27.32 -6.13 25.94
C PRO A 857 27.96 -6.93 27.07
N ALA A 858 28.34 -6.29 28.18
CA ALA A 858 28.91 -6.96 29.36
C ALA A 858 27.94 -7.92 30.07
N GLN A 859 26.66 -7.89 29.72
CA GLN A 859 25.63 -8.81 30.22
C GLN A 859 25.42 -10.03 29.32
N ALA A 860 26.06 -10.06 28.14
CA ALA A 860 26.04 -11.20 27.24
C ALA A 860 26.55 -12.47 27.93
N TRP A 861 25.95 -13.61 27.57
CA TRP A 861 26.42 -14.92 27.99
C TRP A 861 27.35 -15.48 26.93
N LYS A 862 28.49 -16.04 27.34
CA LYS A 862 29.45 -16.69 26.42
C LYS A 862 28.88 -17.89 25.71
N GLN A 863 28.11 -18.71 26.43
CA GLN A 863 27.39 -19.85 25.88
C GLN A 863 25.91 -19.65 26.14
N ASP A 864 25.26 -18.93 25.22
CA ASP A 864 23.86 -18.54 25.30
C ASP A 864 22.94 -19.37 24.39
N TYR A 865 23.48 -20.36 23.67
CA TYR A 865 22.74 -21.21 22.75
C TYR A 865 23.27 -22.65 22.75
N ALA A 866 22.36 -23.63 22.68
CA ALA A 866 22.69 -25.04 22.55
C ALA A 866 21.70 -25.80 21.66
N GLU A 867 22.22 -26.79 20.93
CA GLU A 867 21.43 -27.74 20.14
C GLU A 867 21.62 -29.15 20.70
N LEU A 868 20.53 -29.88 20.93
CA LEU A 868 20.56 -31.24 21.46
C LEU A 868 19.93 -32.20 20.45
N PRO A 869 20.53 -33.38 20.20
CA PRO A 869 19.90 -34.42 19.39
C PRO A 869 18.60 -34.96 20.01
N TRP A 870 18.48 -34.92 21.35
CA TRP A 870 17.29 -35.38 22.06
C TRP A 870 16.10 -34.47 21.72
N GLY A 871 15.11 -35.04 21.01
CA GLY A 871 13.95 -34.28 20.52
C GLY A 871 14.30 -33.16 19.52
N ASN A 872 15.53 -33.13 19.00
CA ASN A 872 16.13 -31.99 18.30
C ASN A 872 15.96 -30.66 19.09
N ALA A 873 16.12 -30.71 20.41
CA ALA A 873 15.88 -29.53 21.24
C ALA A 873 16.84 -28.38 20.93
N ARG A 874 16.36 -27.16 21.19
CA ARG A 874 17.12 -25.91 21.13
C ARG A 874 16.93 -25.18 22.45
N ALA A 875 18.01 -24.62 22.98
CA ALA A 875 17.98 -23.84 24.20
C ALA A 875 18.72 -22.53 23.97
N MET A 876 18.19 -21.42 24.50
CA MET A 876 18.81 -20.12 24.39
C MET A 876 18.58 -19.24 25.62
N ILE A 877 19.51 -18.33 25.88
CA ILE A 877 19.35 -17.26 26.88
C ILE A 877 18.88 -16.00 26.17
N LEU A 878 17.70 -15.49 26.53
CA LEU A 878 17.17 -14.23 26.02
C LEU A 878 17.28 -13.19 27.12
N ASN A 879 18.10 -12.16 26.90
CA ASN A 879 18.39 -11.13 27.88
C ASN A 879 18.01 -9.73 27.34
N PHE A 880 16.80 -9.32 27.71
CA PHE A 880 16.24 -7.98 27.50
C PHE A 880 16.45 -7.10 28.75
N GLY A 881 17.51 -7.35 29.52
CA GLY A 881 17.84 -6.61 30.72
C GLY A 881 16.84 -6.87 31.85
N PRO A 882 16.63 -5.89 32.75
CA PRO A 882 15.62 -5.97 33.80
C PRO A 882 14.18 -6.23 33.31
N ALA A 883 13.87 -6.05 32.02
CA ALA A 883 12.52 -6.30 31.49
C ALA A 883 12.22 -7.81 31.39
N ALA A 884 13.18 -8.60 30.92
CA ALA A 884 13.11 -10.06 30.90
C ALA A 884 14.51 -10.66 30.71
N LYS A 885 14.84 -11.64 31.55
CA LYS A 885 15.98 -12.55 31.34
C LYS A 885 15.47 -13.96 31.51
N THR A 886 15.57 -14.78 30.47
CA THR A 886 14.99 -16.12 30.47
C THR A 886 15.91 -17.14 29.81
N ALA A 887 15.78 -18.41 30.20
CA ALA A 887 16.18 -19.53 29.39
C ALA A 887 14.95 -20.05 28.64
N TYR A 888 15.01 -20.03 27.31
CA TYR A 888 13.95 -20.52 26.45
C TYR A 888 14.40 -21.82 25.77
N VAL A 889 13.64 -22.89 25.99
CA VAL A 889 13.93 -24.24 25.50
C VAL A 889 12.74 -24.76 24.72
N TYR A 890 12.93 -25.26 23.50
CA TYR A 890 11.87 -25.88 22.70
C TYR A 890 12.36 -27.12 21.97
N LEU A 891 11.42 -27.95 21.50
CA LEU A 891 11.70 -29.21 20.80
C LEU A 891 11.10 -29.22 19.40
N GLN A 892 11.82 -29.79 18.42
CA GLN A 892 11.21 -30.05 17.10
C GLN A 892 10.36 -31.32 17.08
N ALA A 893 10.65 -32.27 17.98
CA ALA A 893 9.81 -33.44 18.18
C ALA A 893 8.42 -33.01 18.68
N ASP A 894 7.39 -33.67 18.17
CA ASP A 894 5.99 -33.34 18.44
C ASP A 894 5.28 -34.43 19.24
N ASP A 895 3.97 -34.27 19.37
CA ASP A 895 3.07 -35.19 20.06
C ASP A 895 2.95 -36.58 19.40
N ALA A 896 3.48 -36.78 18.18
CA ALA A 896 3.63 -38.11 17.60
C ALA A 896 4.78 -38.90 18.29
N LYS A 897 5.71 -38.20 18.95
CA LYS A 897 6.83 -38.81 19.68
C LYS A 897 6.60 -38.82 21.19
N PHE A 898 6.15 -37.70 21.76
CA PHE A 898 6.02 -37.51 23.20
C PHE A 898 4.58 -37.15 23.59
N LYS A 899 4.04 -37.78 24.63
CA LYS A 899 2.78 -37.36 25.28
C LYS A 899 2.99 -36.21 26.26
N GLU A 900 4.18 -36.14 26.83
CA GLU A 900 4.55 -35.20 27.89
C GLU A 900 6.07 -35.02 27.87
N VAL A 901 6.56 -33.80 28.08
CA VAL A 901 7.98 -33.48 28.23
C VAL A 901 8.17 -32.67 29.52
N THR A 902 9.17 -33.06 30.31
CA THR A 902 9.59 -32.37 31.53
C THR A 902 10.99 -31.79 31.35
N LEU A 903 11.11 -30.48 31.58
CA LEU A 903 12.37 -29.77 31.71
C LEU A 903 12.80 -29.77 33.18
N HIS A 904 13.89 -30.45 33.48
CA HIS A 904 14.60 -30.40 34.77
C HIS A 904 15.70 -29.35 34.66
N TYR A 905 15.78 -28.40 35.59
CA TYR A 905 16.82 -27.38 35.54
C TYR A 905 17.37 -26.99 36.91
N SER A 906 18.53 -26.33 36.89
CA SER A 906 19.24 -25.84 38.06
C SER A 906 19.81 -24.44 37.79
N ILE A 907 19.48 -23.49 38.67
CA ILE A 907 19.98 -22.10 38.65
C ILE A 907 20.60 -21.81 40.01
N GLY A 908 21.88 -21.42 40.06
CA GLY A 908 22.57 -21.16 41.33
C GLY A 908 22.52 -22.34 42.31
N GLY A 909 22.49 -23.58 41.80
CA GLY A 909 22.38 -24.81 42.58
C GLY A 909 20.97 -25.21 43.01
N ARG A 910 19.94 -24.37 42.81
CA ARG A 910 18.54 -24.70 43.09
C ARG A 910 17.93 -25.47 41.93
N LYS A 911 17.42 -26.67 42.20
CA LYS A 911 16.77 -27.54 41.21
C LYS A 911 15.26 -27.29 41.15
N ALA A 912 14.69 -27.36 39.96
CA ALA A 912 13.25 -27.31 39.72
C ALA A 912 12.91 -28.07 38.42
N GLU A 913 11.61 -28.33 38.21
CA GLU A 913 11.11 -28.98 37.01
C GLU A 913 9.83 -28.31 36.50
N VAL A 914 9.61 -28.35 35.18
CA VAL A 914 8.38 -27.90 34.51
C VAL A 914 7.97 -28.97 33.52
N THR A 915 6.70 -29.37 33.55
CA THR A 915 6.15 -30.41 32.68
C THR A 915 5.11 -29.79 31.74
N ASP A 916 5.23 -30.13 30.46
CA ASP A 916 4.28 -29.75 29.41
C ASP A 916 3.69 -31.02 28.78
N ALA A 917 2.36 -31.09 28.75
CA ALA A 917 1.59 -32.24 28.27
C ALA A 917 0.86 -31.94 26.94
N ALA A 918 1.07 -30.76 26.34
CA ALA A 918 0.45 -30.38 25.08
C ALA A 918 1.50 -29.84 24.10
N TYR A 919 1.47 -30.33 22.86
CA TYR A 919 2.29 -29.75 21.81
C TYR A 919 1.73 -28.37 21.43
N PRO A 920 2.55 -27.32 21.22
CA PRO A 920 4.02 -27.30 21.12
C PRO A 920 4.79 -27.37 22.44
N PHE A 921 5.80 -28.27 22.54
CA PHE A 921 6.63 -28.40 23.75
C PHE A 921 7.67 -27.28 23.87
N GLU A 922 7.37 -26.30 24.71
CA GLU A 922 8.16 -25.09 24.89
C GLU A 922 8.24 -24.68 26.37
N PHE A 923 9.41 -24.24 26.81
CA PHE A 923 9.67 -23.90 28.19
C PHE A 923 10.36 -22.54 28.27
N THR A 924 9.77 -21.62 29.02
CA THR A 924 10.35 -20.31 29.31
C THR A 924 10.61 -20.23 30.81
N VAL A 925 11.89 -20.22 31.20
CA VAL A 925 12.31 -20.17 32.60
C VAL A 925 12.91 -18.81 32.92
N PRO A 926 12.28 -17.99 33.78
CA PRO A 926 12.87 -16.74 34.24
C PRO A 926 14.21 -16.97 34.97
N LEU A 927 15.20 -16.13 34.66
CA LEU A 927 16.52 -16.18 35.26
C LEU A 927 16.69 -14.98 36.22
N PRO A 928 17.18 -15.21 37.45
CA PRO A 928 17.62 -14.16 38.34
C PRO A 928 18.62 -13.19 37.68
N ALA A 929 18.62 -11.93 38.10
CA ALA A 929 19.51 -10.91 37.54
C ALA A 929 21.00 -11.29 37.66
N ASP A 930 21.37 -11.98 38.74
CA ASP A 930 22.71 -12.47 39.07
C ASP A 930 23.01 -13.89 38.54
N ALA A 931 22.09 -14.52 37.81
CA ALA A 931 22.31 -15.84 37.23
C ALA A 931 23.49 -15.83 36.26
N THR A 932 24.44 -16.74 36.49
CA THR A 932 25.64 -16.95 35.66
C THR A 932 25.65 -18.30 34.94
N SER A 933 24.75 -19.21 35.32
CA SER A 933 24.59 -20.50 34.66
C SER A 933 23.14 -20.98 34.69
N PHE A 934 22.76 -21.70 33.64
CA PHE A 934 21.50 -22.43 33.54
C PHE A 934 21.81 -23.85 33.09
N ARG A 935 21.70 -24.80 34.01
CA ARG A 935 21.94 -26.23 33.73
C ARG A 935 20.62 -26.97 33.62
N PHE A 936 20.39 -27.73 32.57
CA PHE A 936 19.12 -28.43 32.37
C PHE A 936 19.26 -29.82 31.76
N GLN A 937 18.19 -30.61 31.87
CA GLN A 937 17.98 -31.93 31.27
C GLN A 937 16.52 -32.05 30.85
N LEU A 938 16.27 -32.66 29.69
CA LEU A 938 14.90 -32.97 29.23
C LEU A 938 14.61 -34.45 29.44
N THR A 939 13.42 -34.77 29.92
CA THR A 939 12.86 -36.13 29.95
C THR A 939 11.49 -36.11 29.31
N GLY A 940 11.05 -37.17 28.65
CA GLY A 940 9.71 -37.17 28.06
C GLY A 940 9.05 -38.53 28.09
N LEU A 941 7.75 -38.57 28.35
CA LEU A 941 6.92 -39.75 28.20
C LEU A 941 6.65 -39.96 26.71
N THR A 942 7.24 -40.97 26.10
CA THR A 942 7.00 -41.27 24.68
C THR A 942 5.62 -41.88 24.49
N VAL A 943 5.12 -41.85 23.24
CA VAL A 943 3.81 -42.42 22.90
C VAL A 943 3.70 -43.92 23.23
N ASP A 944 4.82 -44.64 23.19
CA ASP A 944 4.97 -46.06 23.55
C ASP A 944 5.22 -46.32 25.06
N GLY A 945 5.18 -45.28 25.90
CA GLY A 945 5.23 -45.40 27.36
C GLY A 945 6.63 -45.38 27.99
N ARG A 946 7.71 -45.19 27.22
CA ARG A 946 9.07 -45.03 27.76
C ARG A 946 9.31 -43.62 28.29
N ARG A 947 10.31 -43.44 29.17
CA ARG A 947 10.75 -42.12 29.68
C ARG A 947 12.25 -41.86 29.42
N PRO A 948 12.68 -41.73 28.16
CA PRO A 948 14.07 -41.38 27.86
C PRO A 948 14.43 -39.97 28.35
N GLY A 949 15.70 -39.76 28.71
CA GLY A 949 16.25 -38.47 29.10
C GLY A 949 17.42 -38.02 28.21
N SER A 950 17.62 -36.72 28.09
CA SER A 950 18.80 -36.12 27.45
C SER A 950 20.01 -36.16 28.38
N ALA A 951 21.19 -35.84 27.85
CA ALA A 951 22.32 -35.42 28.69
C ALA A 951 22.02 -34.07 29.35
N TYR A 952 22.73 -33.77 30.45
CA TYR A 952 22.72 -32.41 31.02
C TYR A 952 23.45 -31.45 30.08
N VAL A 953 22.89 -30.26 29.90
CA VAL A 953 23.49 -29.14 29.18
C VAL A 953 23.57 -27.94 30.10
N THR A 954 24.65 -27.15 29.97
CA THR A 954 24.83 -25.91 30.71
C THR A 954 24.99 -24.77 29.71
N LEU A 955 24.19 -23.72 29.89
CA LEU A 955 24.44 -22.40 29.32
C LEU A 955 25.14 -21.57 30.40
N GLU A 956 26.12 -20.75 30.04
CA GLU A 956 26.95 -20.01 31.01
C GLU A 956 27.40 -18.64 30.51
N LYS A 957 27.60 -17.73 31.47
CA LYS A 957 27.91 -16.32 31.23
C LYS A 957 29.36 -16.06 30.85
#